data_AF-A0A813L5Q8-F1
#
_entry.id   AF-A0A813L5Q8-F1
#
_cell.length_a   1.000
_cell.length_b   1.000
_cell.length_c   1.000
_cell.angle_alpha   90.00
_cell.angle_beta   90.00
_cell.angle_gamma   90.00
#
_symmetry.space_group_name_H-M   'P 1'
#
loop_
_entity.id
_entity.type
_entity.pdbx_description
1 polymer ?
#
loop_
_entity_poly.entity_id
_entity_poly.type
_entity_poly.pdbx_seq_one_letter_code
_entity_poly.pdbx_strand_id
1 'polypeptide(L)'
;MAEKSAKRWPKSLPSIPGQVAPDPAAVEDVNALLKCGVPLERLMTIRPHNLSEVQLQDIAKTWFATSGDQGSSSLQVAGAVLERSKSALRNVAFSEKLLQGLEKDAPEELTDPLFYTLMRDPVVLSSGVVVDRSTALDQKGQLRFRHCPFTREPLQPQVYPLLYLKERLVDFVKTRLEQTFQVIETALRKDLSEPQSSDLEIAQRATEVGCSFLKDIGKNTYLNEAERLHRLRLQILEALGQSDPTVWSEAYKDLISVLQLQGQALVALEVLEAATQNFQARAEGCLASNSAAGAASCLQAACELATGLAAQRPGGASAGGASSVASVPGVVAVDLSAGAVLALAWLYLRAAYLAEFTGQVQRVQAVAGARTAVYLAMKKSGAQDDDVQAFLRNEGVEESALARLLRRPRELKVAAITGPSNTDDWKPLGMLVCDVDQVVELSVRCSWKDQCWGNRKGRIRAVLCRGAEVVHVEDLFGLCMETGPREDYVEVSRLLTRADSVLGWAQPGDVYNFEYFVGPGGGHELAIRSFVAQIVTAEDPSVSDAEPSGNAVAMPCSWMIPVLGILSPETDQVQYTDSDGDLICFRLESGRLIKYVNGLRLCGADDSTGVITQLFVSGGLVGNRIDDQYSWGGGVPDVVLETLSALAERAGVLFHRQAPASVSESEGASVDREFINGDVASSDGHSEEAFLWEDDVDVA
;
A
#
# COMPACT_ATOMS: atom_id res chain seq x y z
N MET A 1 52.41 31.06 72.52
CA MET A 1 52.54 30.41 71.20
C MET A 1 51.28 29.60 70.96
N ALA A 2 50.66 29.82 69.80
CA ALA A 2 49.55 29.09 69.19
C ALA A 2 48.26 28.85 70.01
N GLU A 3 47.29 29.75 69.86
CA GLU A 3 45.87 29.42 70.08
C GLU A 3 45.02 30.10 68.98
N LYS A 4 44.52 29.30 68.04
CA LYS A 4 43.67 29.74 66.92
C LYS A 4 42.21 29.64 67.33
N SER A 5 41.59 30.81 67.50
CA SER A 5 40.17 30.97 67.83
C SER A 5 39.28 30.72 66.60
N ALA A 6 38.36 29.76 66.72
CA ALA A 6 37.29 29.50 65.78
C ALA A 6 36.26 30.65 65.78
N LYS A 7 36.06 31.30 64.63
CA LYS A 7 34.91 32.18 64.40
C LYS A 7 33.79 31.39 63.71
N ARG A 8 32.73 31.13 64.48
CA ARG A 8 31.40 30.71 64.02
C ARG A 8 30.90 31.68 62.94
N TRP A 9 30.64 31.16 61.76
CA TRP A 9 29.82 31.82 60.74
C TRP A 9 28.33 31.64 61.10
N PRO A 10 27.46 32.63 60.87
CA PRO A 10 26.04 32.52 61.18
C PRO A 10 25.36 31.53 60.23
N LYS A 11 24.67 30.53 60.81
CA LYS A 11 23.75 29.62 60.13
C LYS A 11 22.42 30.35 59.89
N SER A 12 22.35 31.14 58.83
CA SER A 12 21.10 31.48 58.14
C SER A 12 21.45 32.16 56.82
N LEU A 13 21.38 31.41 55.73
CA LEU A 13 21.23 32.00 54.40
C LEU A 13 19.95 32.85 54.41
N PRO A 14 19.94 34.06 53.81
CA PRO A 14 18.71 34.81 53.63
C PRO A 14 17.75 33.94 52.82
N SER A 15 16.54 33.78 53.33
CA SER A 15 15.41 33.19 52.61
C SER A 15 15.31 33.81 51.22
N ILE A 16 15.19 32.97 50.19
CA ILE A 16 14.88 33.35 48.81
C ILE A 16 13.70 34.35 48.90
N PRO A 17 13.82 35.56 48.35
CA PRO A 17 12.73 36.53 48.40
C PRO A 17 11.51 35.88 47.74
N GLY A 18 10.45 35.71 48.52
CA GLY A 18 9.16 35.26 47.99
C GLY A 18 8.77 36.18 46.85
N GLN A 19 8.34 35.60 45.72
CA GLN A 19 7.83 36.34 44.58
C GLN A 19 6.73 37.29 45.08
N VAL A 20 7.05 38.57 45.16
CA VAL A 20 6.04 39.60 45.44
C VAL A 20 5.10 39.59 44.25
N ALA A 21 3.81 39.39 44.50
CA ALA A 21 2.80 39.43 43.45
C ALA A 21 2.89 40.77 42.71
N PRO A 22 2.84 40.77 41.36
CA PRO A 22 2.90 42.01 40.60
C PRO A 22 1.74 42.93 40.97
N ASP A 23 1.98 44.24 40.94
CA ASP A 23 0.96 45.26 41.15
C ASP A 23 -0.22 45.03 40.17
N PRO A 24 -1.47 44.93 40.64
CA PRO A 24 -2.65 44.78 39.77
C PRO A 24 -2.71 45.80 38.63
N ALA A 25 -2.30 47.05 38.86
CA ALA A 25 -2.28 48.09 37.83
C ALA A 25 -1.28 47.74 36.72
N ALA A 26 -0.13 47.18 37.08
CA ALA A 26 0.87 46.74 36.12
C ALA A 26 0.39 45.53 35.29
N VAL A 27 -0.36 44.61 35.90
CA VAL A 27 -0.99 43.49 35.20
C VAL A 27 -2.02 44.00 34.19
N GLU A 28 -2.85 44.97 34.58
CA GLU A 28 -3.86 45.57 33.72
C GLU A 28 -3.23 46.30 32.52
N ASP A 29 -2.17 47.08 32.75
CA ASP A 29 -1.43 47.77 31.68
C ASP A 29 -0.81 46.79 30.68
N VAL A 30 -0.17 45.72 31.16
CA VAL A 30 0.41 44.69 30.29
C VAL A 30 -0.68 44.00 29.48
N ASN A 31 -1.81 43.64 30.11
CA ASN A 31 -2.96 43.04 29.43
C ASN A 31 -3.54 43.96 28.36
N ALA A 32 -3.63 45.26 28.63
CA ALA A 32 -4.10 46.26 27.68
C ALA A 32 -3.15 46.36 26.48
N LEU A 33 -1.83 46.39 26.71
CA LEU A 33 -0.84 46.46 25.64
C LEU A 33 -0.80 45.17 24.79
N LEU A 34 -0.89 43.99 25.40
CA LEU A 34 -1.02 42.72 24.68
C LEU A 34 -2.29 42.69 23.83
N LYS A 35 -3.42 43.18 24.37
CA LYS A 35 -4.68 43.34 23.62
C LYS A 35 -4.57 44.32 22.47
N CYS A 36 -3.72 45.34 22.57
CA CYS A 36 -3.39 46.26 21.49
C CYS A 36 -2.39 45.67 20.47
N GLY A 37 -2.00 44.40 20.59
CA GLY A 37 -1.07 43.73 19.68
C GLY A 37 0.39 44.15 19.86
N VAL A 38 0.76 44.73 21.01
CA VAL A 38 2.16 45.06 21.30
C VAL A 38 2.93 43.75 21.49
N PRO A 39 4.00 43.49 20.71
CA PRO A 39 4.78 42.26 20.85
C PRO A 39 5.38 42.11 22.24
N LEU A 40 5.45 40.88 22.74
CA LEU A 40 6.01 40.59 24.05
C LEU A 40 7.48 41.05 24.17
N GLU A 41 8.27 40.98 23.08
CA GLU A 41 9.65 41.47 23.10
C GLU A 41 9.71 42.98 23.39
N ARG A 42 8.75 43.74 22.86
CA ARG A 42 8.68 45.18 23.06
C ARG A 42 8.29 45.51 24.49
N LEU A 43 7.36 44.76 25.07
CA LEU A 43 6.99 44.89 26.49
C LEU A 43 8.16 44.58 27.42
N MET A 44 8.95 43.57 27.09
CA MET A 44 10.16 43.21 27.84
C MET A 44 11.27 44.26 27.73
N THR A 45 11.28 45.06 26.66
CA THR A 45 12.20 46.20 26.50
C THR A 45 11.73 47.40 27.32
N ILE A 46 10.42 47.69 27.30
CA ILE A 46 9.83 48.84 28.00
C ILE A 46 9.77 48.59 29.52
N ARG A 47 9.61 47.33 29.95
CA ARG A 47 9.44 46.88 31.34
C ARG A 47 8.46 47.77 32.13
N PRO A 48 7.16 47.74 31.80
CA PRO A 48 6.14 48.47 32.55
C PRO A 48 6.30 48.17 34.05
N HIS A 49 6.35 49.22 34.87
CA HIS A 49 6.38 49.11 36.34
C HIS A 49 7.53 48.25 36.92
N ASN A 50 8.67 48.17 36.24
CA ASN A 50 9.82 47.35 36.66
C ASN A 50 9.52 45.86 36.83
N LEU A 51 8.50 45.34 36.13
CA LEU A 51 8.20 43.91 36.13
C LEU A 51 9.43 43.11 35.67
N SER A 52 9.72 42.01 36.38
CA SER A 52 10.72 41.04 35.93
C SER A 52 10.25 40.33 34.67
N GLU A 53 11.20 39.78 33.91
CA GLU A 53 10.89 39.01 32.70
C GLU A 53 9.97 37.82 32.99
N VAL A 54 10.20 37.12 34.12
CA VAL A 54 9.35 36.00 34.55
C VAL A 54 7.93 36.47 34.84
N GLN A 55 7.75 37.60 35.55
CA GLN A 55 6.42 38.15 35.81
C GLN A 55 5.71 38.56 34.51
N LEU A 56 6.41 39.17 33.55
CA LEU A 56 5.83 39.49 32.24
C LEU A 56 5.40 38.24 31.47
N GLN A 57 6.19 37.17 31.51
CA GLN A 57 5.82 35.89 30.91
C GLN A 57 4.61 35.27 31.60
N ASP A 58 4.54 35.31 32.93
CA ASP A 58 3.40 34.78 33.70
C ASP A 58 2.10 35.55 33.42
N ILE A 59 2.19 36.88 33.32
CA ILE A 59 1.06 37.72 32.91
C ILE A 59 0.65 37.37 31.47
N ALA A 60 1.60 37.27 30.54
CA ALA A 60 1.31 36.92 29.14
C ALA A 60 0.67 35.53 28.97
N LYS A 61 1.15 34.52 29.72
CA LYS A 61 0.54 33.18 29.77
C LYS A 61 -0.89 33.23 30.27
N THR A 62 -1.13 33.95 31.36
CA THR A 62 -2.46 34.09 31.97
C THR A 62 -3.42 34.87 31.07
N TRP A 63 -2.93 35.95 30.46
CA TRP A 63 -3.68 36.73 29.46
C TRP A 63 -4.04 35.86 28.26
N PHE A 64 -3.08 35.12 27.70
CA PHE A 64 -3.34 34.23 26.58
C PHE A 64 -4.35 33.16 26.97
N ALA A 65 -4.24 32.52 28.14
CA ALA A 65 -5.19 31.52 28.61
C ALA A 65 -6.62 32.08 28.79
N THR A 66 -6.76 33.32 29.26
CA THR A 66 -8.07 33.92 29.60
C THR A 66 -8.66 34.83 28.53
N SER A 67 -7.89 35.22 27.51
CA SER A 67 -8.34 36.12 26.45
C SER A 67 -9.57 35.58 25.70
N GLY A 68 -10.41 36.45 25.16
CA GLY A 68 -11.40 36.02 24.18
C GLY A 68 -10.74 35.46 22.92
N ASP A 69 -11.56 34.96 22.01
CA ASP A 69 -11.12 34.33 20.76
C ASP A 69 -10.61 35.38 19.74
N GLN A 70 -9.42 35.95 19.98
CA GLN A 70 -8.90 37.14 19.28
C GLN A 70 -8.06 36.84 18.02
N GLY A 71 -8.10 35.62 17.48
CA GLY A 71 -7.49 35.29 16.18
C GLY A 71 -5.95 35.25 16.17
N SER A 72 -5.34 35.56 15.01
CA SER A 72 -3.90 35.36 14.73
C SER A 72 -2.94 36.12 15.66
N SER A 73 -3.34 37.28 16.19
CA SER A 73 -2.49 38.05 17.12
C SER A 73 -2.26 37.32 18.45
N SER A 74 -3.23 36.51 18.89
CA SER A 74 -3.10 35.74 20.12
C SER A 74 -2.02 34.65 20.00
N LEU A 75 -1.97 33.95 18.86
CA LEU A 75 -0.99 32.90 18.61
C LEU A 75 0.43 33.46 18.45
N GLN A 76 0.59 34.69 17.94
CA GLN A 76 1.89 35.38 17.91
C GLN A 76 2.43 35.63 19.33
N VAL A 77 1.55 36.07 20.25
CA VAL A 77 1.92 36.22 21.67
C VAL A 77 2.31 34.86 22.27
N ALA A 78 1.57 33.79 21.96
CA ALA A 78 1.91 32.45 22.43
C ALA A 78 3.27 31.97 21.91
N GLY A 79 3.58 32.20 20.63
CA GLY A 79 4.90 31.91 20.06
C GLY A 79 6.03 32.64 20.78
N ALA A 80 5.88 33.95 21.01
CA ALA A 80 6.86 34.73 21.76
C ALA A 80 7.03 34.25 23.23
N VAL A 81 5.94 33.76 23.84
CA VAL A 81 6.00 33.12 25.17
C VAL A 81 6.78 31.81 25.10
N LEU A 82 6.53 30.92 24.12
CA LEU A 82 7.24 29.64 23.96
C LEU A 82 8.74 29.84 23.73
N GLU A 83 9.11 30.82 22.91
CA GLU A 83 10.51 31.13 22.63
C GLU A 83 11.30 31.41 23.90
N ARG A 84 10.69 32.13 24.86
CA ARG A 84 11.39 32.67 26.05
C ARG A 84 11.12 31.90 27.35
N SER A 85 9.97 31.26 27.48
CA SER A 85 9.55 30.55 28.70
C SER A 85 9.72 29.05 28.52
N LYS A 86 10.81 28.49 29.06
CA LYS A 86 11.08 27.03 29.07
C LYS A 86 9.98 26.22 29.76
N SER A 87 9.20 26.83 30.64
CA SER A 87 8.10 26.19 31.39
C SER A 87 6.72 26.57 30.86
N ALA A 88 6.62 27.16 29.66
CA ALA A 88 5.34 27.62 29.11
C ALA A 88 4.31 26.50 28.99
N LEU A 89 4.72 25.33 28.48
CA LEU A 89 3.85 24.17 28.26
C LEU A 89 3.35 23.53 29.57
N ARG A 90 4.00 23.79 30.71
CA ARG A 90 3.56 23.31 32.02
C ARG A 90 2.30 24.00 32.53
N ASN A 91 1.95 25.15 31.95
CA ASN A 91 0.68 25.80 32.25
C ASN A 91 -0.41 25.15 31.37
N VAL A 92 -1.19 24.25 31.98
CA VAL A 92 -2.25 23.48 31.31
C VAL A 92 -3.23 24.38 30.55
N ALA A 93 -3.67 25.50 31.16
CA ALA A 93 -4.61 26.42 30.53
C ALA A 93 -4.00 27.14 29.32
N PHE A 94 -2.70 27.43 29.36
CA PHE A 94 -1.97 27.98 28.22
C PHE A 94 -1.83 26.94 27.10
N SER A 95 -1.42 25.71 27.41
CA SER A 95 -1.19 24.65 26.42
C SER A 95 -2.47 24.19 25.75
N GLU A 96 -3.56 23.99 26.51
CA GLU A 96 -4.86 23.61 25.95
C GLU A 96 -5.37 24.67 24.99
N LYS A 97 -5.29 25.94 25.37
CA LYS A 97 -5.74 27.03 24.52
C LYS A 97 -4.85 27.25 23.30
N LEU A 98 -3.55 26.99 23.43
CA LEU A 98 -2.63 27.03 22.30
C LEU A 98 -2.98 25.95 21.29
N LEU A 99 -3.18 24.71 21.74
CA LEU A 99 -3.63 23.61 20.88
C LEU A 99 -4.99 23.93 20.25
N GLN A 100 -5.94 24.43 21.04
CA GLN A 100 -7.24 24.86 20.52
C GLN A 100 -7.08 25.97 19.46
N GLY A 101 -6.18 26.94 19.66
CA GLY A 101 -5.91 28.00 18.70
C GLY A 101 -5.27 27.50 17.40
N LEU A 102 -4.46 26.44 17.47
CA LEU A 102 -3.91 25.74 16.31
C LEU A 102 -5.01 24.94 15.59
N GLU A 103 -5.82 24.19 16.34
CA GLU A 103 -6.93 23.37 15.83
C GLU A 103 -8.12 24.19 15.31
N LYS A 104 -8.24 25.47 15.72
CA LYS A 104 -9.38 26.34 15.38
C LYS A 104 -9.59 26.48 13.88
N ASP A 105 -10.85 26.55 13.47
CA ASP A 105 -11.26 26.83 12.10
C ASP A 105 -10.57 28.06 11.50
N ALA A 106 -10.31 27.97 10.20
CA ALA A 106 -9.75 29.07 9.44
C ALA A 106 -10.76 30.25 9.37
N PRO A 107 -10.28 31.49 9.17
CA PRO A 107 -11.15 32.63 8.88
C PRO A 107 -12.12 32.30 7.74
N GLU A 108 -13.36 32.77 7.85
CA GLU A 108 -14.43 32.49 6.86
C GLU A 108 -14.00 32.83 5.42
N GLU A 109 -13.20 33.88 5.25
CA GLU A 109 -12.61 34.30 3.98
C GLU A 109 -11.72 33.23 3.30
N LEU A 110 -11.15 32.32 4.07
CA LEU A 110 -10.25 31.24 3.61
C LEU A 110 -10.96 29.89 3.55
N THR A 111 -12.20 29.81 4.03
CA THR A 111 -12.99 28.57 4.01
C THR A 111 -13.93 28.54 2.82
N ASP A 112 -14.15 27.34 2.30
CA ASP A 112 -15.15 27.11 1.28
C ASP A 112 -16.56 27.34 1.87
N PRO A 113 -17.40 28.21 1.28
CA PRO A 113 -18.69 28.57 1.84
C PRO A 113 -19.75 27.45 1.75
N LEU A 114 -19.49 26.37 1.02
CA LEU A 114 -20.38 25.22 0.93
C LEU A 114 -19.97 24.11 1.91
N PHE A 115 -18.67 23.82 2.01
CA PHE A 115 -18.16 22.71 2.82
C PHE A 115 -17.59 23.13 4.18
N TYR A 116 -17.41 24.43 4.43
CA TYR A 116 -16.81 24.98 5.64
C TYR A 116 -15.43 24.39 5.95
N THR A 117 -14.70 23.99 4.91
CA THR A 117 -13.32 23.48 4.99
C THR A 117 -12.35 24.51 4.43
N LEU A 118 -11.08 24.46 4.86
CA LEU A 118 -10.05 25.34 4.30
C LEU A 118 -9.91 25.09 2.79
N MET A 119 -10.01 26.15 1.99
CA MET A 119 -9.79 26.05 0.54
C MET A 119 -8.34 25.58 0.25
N ARG A 120 -8.12 24.88 -0.84
CA ARG A 120 -6.79 24.46 -1.31
C ARG A 120 -6.39 25.19 -2.58
N ASP A 121 -7.35 25.39 -3.47
CA ASP A 121 -7.19 26.15 -4.71
C ASP A 121 -8.41 27.05 -4.93
N PRO A 122 -8.45 28.24 -4.29
CA PRO A 122 -9.60 29.13 -4.37
C PRO A 122 -9.83 29.63 -5.80
N VAL A 123 -11.07 29.51 -6.28
CA VAL A 123 -11.52 29.98 -7.59
C VAL A 123 -12.75 30.86 -7.46
N VAL A 124 -12.86 31.84 -8.34
CA VAL A 124 -14.03 32.72 -8.45
C VAL A 124 -14.97 32.17 -9.51
N LEU A 125 -16.23 31.95 -9.13
CA LEU A 125 -17.32 31.64 -10.05
C LEU A 125 -17.74 32.90 -10.82
N SER A 126 -18.42 32.76 -11.96
CA SER A 126 -18.91 33.93 -12.72
C SER A 126 -19.93 34.80 -11.96
N SER A 127 -20.52 34.27 -10.88
CA SER A 127 -21.37 35.01 -9.93
C SER A 127 -20.57 35.89 -8.96
N GLY A 128 -19.24 35.81 -8.97
CA GLY A 128 -18.34 36.52 -8.05
C GLY A 128 -18.11 35.79 -6.72
N VAL A 129 -18.76 34.65 -6.48
CA VAL A 129 -18.56 33.86 -5.26
C VAL A 129 -17.25 33.06 -5.35
N VAL A 130 -16.48 33.06 -4.27
CA VAL A 130 -15.24 32.29 -4.13
C VAL A 130 -15.54 30.95 -3.48
N VAL A 131 -15.05 29.87 -4.08
CA VAL A 131 -15.14 28.50 -3.56
C VAL A 131 -13.82 27.78 -3.84
N ASP A 132 -13.61 26.59 -3.27
CA ASP A 132 -12.51 25.73 -3.67
C ASP A 132 -12.71 25.21 -5.10
N ARG A 133 -11.62 24.99 -5.85
CA ARG A 133 -11.70 24.39 -7.18
C ARG A 133 -12.42 23.05 -7.16
N SER A 134 -12.16 22.18 -6.17
CA SER A 134 -12.82 20.87 -6.06
C SER A 134 -14.31 20.97 -5.72
N THR A 135 -14.74 22.10 -5.16
CA THR A 135 -16.15 22.44 -4.96
C THR A 135 -16.79 22.87 -6.28
N ALA A 136 -16.14 23.76 -7.02
CA ALA A 136 -16.65 24.29 -8.28
C ALA A 136 -16.64 23.27 -9.43
N LEU A 137 -15.55 22.50 -9.54
CA LEU A 137 -15.26 21.64 -10.66
C LEU A 137 -15.31 20.17 -10.25
N ASP A 138 -15.88 19.35 -11.13
CA ASP A 138 -15.70 17.91 -11.08
C ASP A 138 -14.25 17.57 -11.45
N GLN A 139 -13.86 16.30 -11.34
CA GLN A 139 -12.52 15.97 -11.77
C GLN A 139 -12.28 16.38 -13.27
N LYS A 140 -13.24 16.41 -14.24
CA LYS A 140 -13.06 16.79 -15.69
C LYS A 140 -12.79 18.26 -15.85
N GLY A 141 -12.76 19.01 -14.76
CA GLY A 141 -12.62 20.45 -14.80
C GLY A 141 -13.88 21.12 -15.33
N GLN A 142 -15.02 20.41 -15.36
CA GLN A 142 -16.32 20.96 -15.71
C GLN A 142 -17.04 21.45 -14.45
N LEU A 143 -17.86 22.48 -14.59
CA LEU A 143 -18.63 22.99 -13.47
C LEU A 143 -19.64 21.96 -12.97
N ARG A 144 -19.60 21.67 -11.66
CA ARG A 144 -20.59 20.83 -10.95
C ARG A 144 -21.97 21.48 -10.87
N PHE A 145 -22.03 22.80 -11.03
CA PHE A 145 -23.24 23.58 -10.87
C PHE A 145 -23.57 24.36 -12.15
N ARG A 146 -24.83 24.26 -12.60
CA ARG A 146 -25.36 25.10 -13.69
C ARG A 146 -25.76 26.49 -13.21
N HIS A 147 -26.14 26.60 -11.94
CA HIS A 147 -26.49 27.85 -11.28
C HIS A 147 -25.67 27.98 -10.00
N CYS A 148 -25.32 29.21 -9.63
CA CYS A 148 -24.58 29.49 -8.40
C CYS A 148 -25.41 29.00 -7.18
N PRO A 149 -24.87 28.15 -6.30
CA PRO A 149 -25.61 27.65 -5.14
C PRO A 149 -26.01 28.76 -4.14
N PHE A 150 -25.36 29.93 -4.21
CA PHE A 150 -25.59 31.06 -3.31
C PHE A 150 -26.47 32.16 -3.92
N THR A 151 -26.18 32.57 -5.17
CA THR A 151 -26.90 33.67 -5.84
C THR A 151 -28.05 33.18 -6.73
N ARG A 152 -28.08 31.88 -7.04
CA ARG A 152 -29.02 31.23 -7.99
C ARG A 152 -28.90 31.73 -9.44
N GLU A 153 -27.93 32.57 -9.75
CA GLU A 153 -27.65 33.05 -11.11
C GLU A 153 -27.03 31.94 -11.97
N PRO A 154 -27.29 31.91 -13.29
CA PRO A 154 -26.66 30.97 -14.19
C PRO A 154 -25.14 31.17 -14.23
N LEU A 155 -24.38 30.09 -14.12
CA LEU A 155 -22.91 30.13 -14.16
C LEU A 155 -22.40 30.00 -15.60
N GLN A 156 -21.35 30.75 -15.93
CA GLN A 156 -20.56 30.52 -17.15
C GLN A 156 -19.64 29.31 -16.95
N PRO A 157 -19.30 28.53 -17.99
CA PRO A 157 -18.48 27.32 -17.87
C PRO A 157 -17.06 27.48 -17.29
N GLN A 158 -16.60 28.71 -17.08
CA GLN A 158 -15.23 29.02 -16.66
C GLN A 158 -15.18 29.47 -15.20
N VAL A 159 -14.10 29.08 -14.51
CA VAL A 159 -13.75 29.57 -13.17
C VAL A 159 -12.39 30.24 -13.21
N TYR A 160 -12.20 31.26 -12.38
CA TYR A 160 -11.00 32.08 -12.40
C TYR A 160 -10.16 31.85 -11.13
N PRO A 161 -8.91 31.38 -11.22
CA PRO A 161 -8.05 31.18 -10.05
C PRO A 161 -7.81 32.49 -9.27
N LEU A 162 -8.00 32.47 -7.96
CA LEU A 162 -7.82 33.65 -7.11
C LEU A 162 -6.45 33.61 -6.41
N LEU A 163 -5.39 33.92 -7.17
CA LEU A 163 -4.00 33.77 -6.72
C LEU A 163 -3.68 34.51 -5.41
N TYR A 164 -4.20 35.73 -5.22
CA TYR A 164 -4.03 36.49 -3.98
C TYR A 164 -4.57 35.75 -2.75
N LEU A 165 -5.73 35.10 -2.87
CA LEU A 165 -6.31 34.35 -1.76
C LEU A 165 -5.53 33.06 -1.50
N LYS A 166 -5.00 32.43 -2.56
CA LYS A 166 -4.10 31.29 -2.45
C LYS A 166 -2.80 31.65 -1.69
N GLU A 167 -2.20 32.81 -1.98
CA GLU A 167 -1.03 33.30 -1.23
C GLU A 167 -1.37 33.52 0.25
N ARG A 168 -2.48 34.20 0.56
CA ARG A 168 -2.94 34.37 1.95
C ARG A 168 -3.17 33.04 2.68
N LEU A 169 -3.68 32.04 1.96
CA LEU A 169 -3.94 30.72 2.52
C LEU A 169 -2.63 30.00 2.86
N VAL A 170 -1.66 30.06 1.96
CA VAL A 170 -0.31 29.53 2.20
C VAL A 170 0.33 30.21 3.41
N ASP A 171 0.26 31.54 3.50
CA ASP A 171 0.81 32.29 4.63
C ASP A 171 0.13 31.93 5.95
N PHE A 172 -1.20 31.77 5.93
CA PHE A 172 -1.99 31.35 7.09
C PHE A 172 -1.54 29.98 7.59
N VAL A 173 -1.45 28.99 6.70
CA VAL A 173 -1.05 27.62 7.09
C VAL A 173 0.42 27.57 7.50
N LYS A 174 1.33 28.25 6.79
CA LYS A 174 2.75 28.33 7.17
C LYS A 174 2.94 28.93 8.55
N THR A 175 2.23 30.01 8.86
CA THR A 175 2.32 30.65 10.17
C THR A 175 1.93 29.68 11.29
N ARG A 176 0.85 28.91 11.09
CA ARG A 176 0.41 27.89 12.05
C ARG A 176 1.36 26.70 12.13
N LEU A 177 1.91 26.27 10.99
CA LEU A 177 2.88 25.18 10.96
C LEU A 177 4.17 25.57 11.70
N GLU A 178 4.64 26.81 11.56
CA GLU A 178 5.79 27.31 12.32
C GLU A 178 5.48 27.36 13.83
N GLN A 179 4.27 27.78 14.21
CA GLN A 179 3.83 27.72 15.61
C GLN A 179 3.81 26.28 16.14
N THR A 180 3.33 25.32 15.33
CA THR A 180 3.42 23.90 15.66
C THR A 180 4.86 23.46 15.88
N PHE A 181 5.81 23.86 15.02
CA PHE A 181 7.23 23.58 15.25
C PHE A 181 7.74 24.19 16.55
N GLN A 182 7.36 25.43 16.87
CA GLN A 182 7.73 26.06 18.13
C GLN A 182 7.22 25.29 19.35
N VAL A 183 5.99 24.77 19.31
CA VAL A 183 5.44 23.91 20.40
C VAL A 183 6.31 22.67 20.57
N ILE A 184 6.55 21.95 19.47
CA ILE A 184 7.29 20.69 19.48
C ILE A 184 8.73 20.90 19.95
N GLU A 185 9.42 21.88 19.38
CA GLU A 185 10.81 22.20 19.73
C GLU A 185 10.92 22.65 21.19
N THR A 186 9.95 23.41 21.70
CA THR A 186 9.92 23.83 23.11
C THR A 186 9.82 22.63 24.05
N ALA A 187 9.00 21.63 23.71
CA ALA A 187 8.90 20.39 24.47
C ALA A 187 10.19 19.54 24.40
N LEU A 188 10.89 19.56 23.26
CA LEU A 188 12.12 18.80 23.02
C LEU A 188 13.41 19.50 23.48
N ARG A 189 13.35 20.71 24.07
CA ARG A 189 14.56 21.46 24.47
C ARG A 189 15.41 20.67 25.46
N LYS A 190 16.64 20.35 25.05
CA LYS A 190 17.65 19.60 25.83
C LYS A 190 18.10 20.28 27.13
N ASP A 191 17.89 21.59 27.26
CA ASP A 191 18.21 22.35 28.48
C ASP A 191 17.25 22.06 29.64
N LEU A 192 16.13 21.38 29.37
CA LEU A 192 15.25 20.87 30.42
C LEU A 192 15.92 19.63 31.02
N SER A 193 16.05 19.62 32.35
CA SER A 193 16.71 18.52 33.08
C SER A 193 16.09 17.15 32.82
N GLU A 194 14.87 17.12 32.31
CA GLU A 194 14.20 16.03 31.59
C GLU A 194 12.88 16.62 31.03
N PRO A 195 12.50 16.33 29.78
CA PRO A 195 11.17 16.71 29.28
C PRO A 195 10.10 15.97 30.09
N GLN A 196 9.06 16.69 30.53
CA GLN A 196 7.95 16.06 31.25
C GLN A 196 7.04 15.31 30.27
N SER A 197 6.46 14.18 30.68
CA SER A 197 5.50 13.42 29.86
C SER A 197 4.39 14.30 29.30
N SER A 198 3.86 15.24 30.11
CA SER A 198 2.81 16.17 29.70
C SER A 198 3.25 17.10 28.57
N ASP A 199 4.48 17.59 28.58
CA ASP A 199 5.01 18.48 27.53
C ASP A 199 5.15 17.72 26.21
N LEU A 200 5.56 16.45 26.29
CA LEU A 200 5.72 15.56 25.14
C LEU A 200 4.37 15.11 24.55
N GLU A 201 3.35 14.88 25.38
CA GLU A 201 1.98 14.60 24.94
C GLU A 201 1.38 15.79 24.18
N ILE A 202 1.62 17.02 24.66
CA ILE A 202 1.24 18.25 23.95
C ILE A 202 1.96 18.33 22.60
N ALA A 203 3.25 18.01 22.56
CA ALA A 203 4.02 18.01 21.31
C ALA A 203 3.55 16.93 20.32
N GLN A 204 3.15 15.75 20.81
CA GLN A 204 2.56 14.71 19.98
C GLN A 204 1.26 15.19 19.32
N ARG A 205 0.35 15.79 20.11
CA ARG A 205 -0.88 16.40 19.58
C ARG A 205 -0.58 17.50 18.57
N ALA A 206 0.38 18.37 18.87
CA ALA A 206 0.81 19.41 17.93
C ALA A 206 1.33 18.82 16.61
N THR A 207 2.02 17.67 16.66
CA THR A 207 2.49 16.96 15.46
C THR A 207 1.34 16.45 14.60
N GLU A 208 0.28 15.94 15.21
CA GLU A 208 -0.94 15.50 14.50
C GLU A 208 -1.61 16.69 13.79
N VAL A 209 -1.68 17.84 14.46
CA VAL A 209 -2.16 19.10 13.87
C VAL A 209 -1.25 19.59 12.73
N GLY A 210 0.08 19.49 12.88
CA GLY A 210 1.02 19.79 11.80
C GLY A 210 0.82 18.90 10.58
N CYS A 211 0.54 17.62 10.81
CA CYS A 211 0.27 16.64 9.75
C CYS A 211 -1.02 16.95 8.99
N SER A 212 -2.05 17.49 9.64
CA SER A 212 -3.28 17.93 8.95
C SER A 212 -3.02 19.16 8.09
N PHE A 213 -2.28 20.15 8.60
CA PHE A 213 -1.90 21.33 7.81
C PHE A 213 -1.15 20.97 6.53
N LEU A 214 -0.19 20.05 6.58
CA LEU A 214 0.53 19.59 5.38
C LEU A 214 -0.39 18.86 4.39
N LYS A 215 -1.43 18.16 4.86
CA LYS A 215 -2.45 17.58 3.96
C LYS A 215 -3.22 18.66 3.22
N ASP A 216 -3.49 19.80 3.86
CA ASP A 216 -4.32 20.87 3.27
C ASP A 216 -3.59 21.69 2.21
N ILE A 217 -2.32 22.05 2.43
CA ILE A 217 -1.53 22.82 1.46
C ILE A 217 -0.84 21.95 0.39
N GLY A 218 -0.98 20.63 0.51
CA GLY A 218 -0.36 19.65 -0.37
C GLY A 218 1.04 19.24 0.09
N LYS A 219 1.14 18.03 0.66
CA LYS A 219 2.38 17.45 1.19
C LYS A 219 3.55 17.47 0.21
N ASN A 220 3.26 17.38 -1.09
CA ASN A 220 4.27 17.31 -2.14
C ASN A 220 4.87 18.69 -2.51
N THR A 221 4.25 19.79 -2.07
CA THR A 221 4.71 21.16 -2.36
C THR A 221 5.68 21.66 -1.29
N TYR A 222 5.44 21.28 -0.02
CA TYR A 222 6.17 21.75 1.15
C TYR A 222 7.02 20.64 1.76
N LEU A 223 7.86 20.05 0.92
CA LEU A 223 8.63 18.86 1.28
C LEU A 223 9.60 19.12 2.42
N ASN A 224 10.21 20.30 2.49
CA ASN A 224 11.17 20.65 3.56
C ASN A 224 10.47 20.75 4.93
N GLU A 225 9.30 21.39 4.97
CA GLU A 225 8.50 21.49 6.18
C GLU A 225 7.94 20.12 6.59
N ALA A 226 7.55 19.28 5.63
CA ALA A 226 7.14 17.90 5.89
C ALA A 226 8.29 17.07 6.47
N GLU A 227 9.50 17.18 5.90
CA GLU A 227 10.69 16.51 6.42
C GLU A 227 10.99 16.95 7.86
N ARG A 228 10.99 18.26 8.14
CA ARG A 228 11.20 18.82 9.49
C ARG A 228 10.17 18.26 10.46
N LEU A 229 8.88 18.25 10.10
CA LEU A 229 7.82 17.71 10.95
C LEU A 229 8.02 16.23 11.26
N HIS A 230 8.30 15.40 10.25
CA HIS A 230 8.44 13.97 10.45
C HIS A 230 9.71 13.61 11.24
N ARG A 231 10.81 14.37 11.10
CA ARG A 231 11.98 14.23 11.97
C ARG A 231 11.67 14.58 13.43
N LEU A 232 10.93 15.66 13.66
CA LEU A 232 10.50 16.06 15.00
C LEU A 232 9.54 15.01 15.61
N ARG A 233 8.63 14.44 14.80
CA ARG A 233 7.75 13.32 15.21
C ARG A 233 8.56 12.15 15.75
N LEU A 234 9.60 11.72 15.04
CA LEU A 234 10.47 10.62 15.50
C LEU A 234 11.15 10.92 16.83
N GLN A 235 11.62 12.16 17.04
CA GLN A 235 12.22 12.58 18.31
C GLN A 235 11.21 12.56 19.47
N ILE A 236 9.96 12.98 19.23
CA ILE A 236 8.89 12.89 20.24
C ILE A 236 8.61 11.43 20.59
N LEU A 237 8.47 10.56 19.58
CA LEU A 237 8.21 9.13 19.82
C LEU A 237 9.34 8.49 20.64
N GLU A 238 10.59 8.89 20.39
CA GLU A 238 11.76 8.45 21.17
C GLU A 238 11.66 8.94 22.61
N ALA A 239 11.41 10.24 22.81
CA ALA A 239 11.34 10.86 24.14
C ALA A 239 10.17 10.33 24.99
N LEU A 240 9.04 10.01 24.37
CA LEU A 240 7.89 9.38 25.04
C LEU A 240 8.14 7.90 25.38
N GLY A 241 9.21 7.29 24.86
CA GLY A 241 9.40 5.85 24.95
C GLY A 241 8.28 5.07 24.29
N GLN A 242 7.68 5.60 23.21
CA GLN A 242 6.56 4.96 22.51
C GLN A 242 6.96 3.54 22.13
N SER A 243 6.17 2.55 22.54
CA SER A 243 6.47 1.13 22.39
C SER A 243 5.83 0.49 21.17
N ASP A 244 4.76 1.08 20.65
CA ASP A 244 4.01 0.53 19.50
C ASP A 244 4.82 0.64 18.20
N PRO A 245 5.25 -0.48 17.60
CA PRO A 245 6.06 -0.46 16.39
C PRO A 245 5.28 0.03 15.15
N THR A 246 3.94 -0.01 15.16
CA THR A 246 3.13 0.48 14.04
C THR A 246 3.25 2.00 13.89
N VAL A 247 3.17 2.73 15.01
CA VAL A 247 3.33 4.19 15.06
C VAL A 247 4.71 4.62 14.56
N TRP A 248 5.75 3.86 14.92
CA TRP A 248 7.11 4.08 14.41
C TRP A 248 7.21 3.80 12.90
N SER A 249 6.60 2.71 12.43
CA SER A 249 6.62 2.33 11.01
C SER A 249 5.97 3.41 10.17
N GLU A 250 4.81 3.93 10.59
CA GLU A 250 4.14 5.04 9.91
C GLU A 250 4.99 6.31 9.88
N ALA A 251 5.62 6.68 11.00
CA ALA A 251 6.48 7.86 11.06
C ALA A 251 7.70 7.75 10.14
N TYR A 252 8.33 6.57 10.05
CA TYR A 252 9.42 6.33 9.11
C TYR A 252 8.93 6.29 7.65
N LYS A 253 7.79 5.64 7.36
CA LYS A 253 7.18 5.61 6.02
C LYS A 253 6.93 7.02 5.50
N ASP A 254 6.33 7.88 6.33
CA ASP A 254 6.07 9.28 6.00
C ASP A 254 7.37 10.04 5.69
N LEU A 255 8.40 9.94 6.54
CA LEU A 255 9.68 10.61 6.34
C LEU A 255 10.39 10.14 5.07
N ILE A 256 10.47 8.82 4.86
CA ILE A 256 11.13 8.24 3.69
C ILE A 256 10.41 8.67 2.41
N SER A 257 9.08 8.67 2.40
CA SER A 257 8.28 9.11 1.26
C SER A 257 8.59 10.57 0.88
N VAL A 258 8.70 11.46 1.87
CA VAL A 258 9.07 12.86 1.65
C VAL A 258 10.48 13.00 1.08
N LEU A 259 11.46 12.28 1.63
CA LEU A 259 12.85 12.30 1.15
C LEU A 259 12.98 11.78 -0.29
N GLN A 260 12.21 10.74 -0.64
CA GLN A 260 12.15 10.22 -2.01
C GLN A 260 11.56 11.26 -2.99
N LEU A 261 10.49 11.95 -2.61
CA LEU A 261 9.90 13.02 -3.41
C LEU A 261 10.84 14.22 -3.59
N GLN A 262 11.72 14.49 -2.63
CA GLN A 262 12.79 15.50 -2.76
C GLN A 262 13.95 15.05 -3.66
N GLY A 263 13.97 13.80 -4.13
CA GLY A 263 15.09 13.22 -4.87
C GLY A 263 16.29 12.86 -3.97
N GLN A 264 16.10 12.78 -2.65
CA GLN A 264 17.15 12.44 -1.69
C GLN A 264 17.19 10.93 -1.40
N ALA A 265 17.31 10.11 -2.44
CA ALA A 265 17.25 8.64 -2.32
C ALA A 265 18.31 8.07 -1.35
N LEU A 266 19.52 8.64 -1.31
CA LEU A 266 20.57 8.20 -0.39
C LEU A 266 20.23 8.50 1.07
N VAL A 267 19.67 9.68 1.37
CA VAL A 267 19.24 10.03 2.74
C VAL A 267 18.04 9.18 3.16
N ALA A 268 17.13 8.88 2.23
CA ALA A 268 16.02 7.96 2.46
C ALA A 268 16.51 6.54 2.84
N LEU A 269 17.59 6.07 2.21
CA LEU A 269 18.25 4.79 2.56
C LEU A 269 18.88 4.83 3.96
N GLU A 270 19.58 5.91 4.30
CA GLU A 270 20.15 6.09 5.64
C GLU A 270 19.06 6.09 6.72
N VAL A 271 17.92 6.74 6.46
CA VAL A 271 16.77 6.73 7.36
C VAL A 271 16.15 5.33 7.47
N LEU A 272 16.05 4.58 6.37
CA LEU A 272 15.58 3.19 6.40
C LEU A 272 16.51 2.27 7.21
N GLU A 273 17.82 2.45 7.08
CA GLU A 273 18.80 1.70 7.85
C GLU A 273 18.69 2.04 9.34
N ALA A 274 18.58 3.33 9.70
CA ALA A 274 18.36 3.76 11.07
C ALA A 274 17.04 3.22 11.65
N ALA A 275 15.96 3.20 10.84
CA ALA A 275 14.68 2.62 11.23
C ALA A 275 14.81 1.12 11.52
N THR A 276 15.53 0.40 10.67
CA THR A 276 15.78 -1.04 10.82
C THR A 276 16.55 -1.33 12.10
N GLN A 277 17.61 -0.57 12.37
CA GLN A 277 18.39 -0.67 13.61
C GLN A 277 17.53 -0.36 14.85
N ASN A 278 16.65 0.64 14.76
CA ASN A 278 15.73 0.99 15.85
C ASN A 278 14.74 -0.16 16.14
N PHE A 279 14.11 -0.73 15.12
CA PHE A 279 13.22 -1.89 15.29
C PHE A 279 13.95 -3.12 15.81
N GLN A 280 15.20 -3.35 15.38
CA GLN A 280 16.05 -4.40 15.94
C GLN A 280 16.28 -4.19 17.45
N ALA A 281 16.72 -3.01 17.87
CA ALA A 281 16.97 -2.72 19.28
C ALA A 281 15.71 -2.88 20.14
N ARG A 282 14.55 -2.48 19.60
CA ARG A 282 13.24 -2.68 20.25
C ARG A 282 12.86 -4.14 20.35
N ALA A 283 13.05 -4.91 19.28
CA ALA A 283 12.82 -6.35 19.30
C ALA A 283 13.70 -7.04 20.35
N GLU A 284 14.98 -6.67 20.43
CA GLU A 284 15.90 -7.17 21.46
C GLU A 284 15.43 -6.83 22.88
N GLY A 285 14.94 -5.60 23.11
CA GLY A 285 14.33 -5.18 24.37
C GLY A 285 13.07 -5.97 24.73
N CYS A 286 12.20 -6.24 23.75
CA CYS A 286 11.04 -7.12 23.91
C CYS A 286 11.45 -8.55 24.25
N LEU A 287 12.47 -9.11 23.60
CA LEU A 287 12.99 -10.45 23.90
C LEU A 287 13.61 -10.51 25.30
N ALA A 288 14.35 -9.48 25.71
CA ALA A 288 14.93 -9.38 27.05
C ALA A 288 13.84 -9.30 28.14
N SER A 289 12.69 -8.73 27.83
CA SER A 289 11.50 -8.71 28.71
C SER A 289 10.56 -9.92 28.50
N ASN A 290 11.00 -10.94 27.75
CA ASN A 290 10.26 -12.17 27.45
C ASN A 290 8.92 -11.95 26.70
N SER A 291 8.82 -10.87 25.93
CA SER A 291 7.69 -10.54 25.06
C SER A 291 7.99 -10.92 23.61
N ALA A 292 7.82 -12.20 23.26
CA ALA A 292 8.01 -12.69 21.90
C ALA A 292 7.07 -12.01 20.88
N ALA A 293 5.83 -11.71 21.29
CA ALA A 293 4.84 -11.01 20.46
C ALA A 293 5.28 -9.57 20.12
N GLY A 294 5.83 -8.84 21.11
CA GLY A 294 6.37 -7.49 20.88
C GLY A 294 7.57 -7.51 19.93
N ALA A 295 8.45 -8.50 20.08
CA ALA A 295 9.59 -8.68 19.19
C ALA A 295 9.16 -9.01 17.76
N ALA A 296 8.21 -9.93 17.58
CA ALA A 296 7.65 -10.27 16.28
C ALA A 296 7.00 -9.06 15.60
N SER A 297 6.25 -8.24 16.36
CA SER A 297 5.63 -7.02 15.86
C SER A 297 6.66 -5.97 15.40
N CYS A 298 7.75 -5.79 16.14
CA CYS A 298 8.85 -4.90 15.72
C CYS A 298 9.52 -5.38 14.40
N LEU A 299 9.75 -6.68 14.27
CA LEU A 299 10.37 -7.25 13.09
C LEU A 299 9.44 -7.21 11.87
N GLN A 300 8.14 -7.45 12.08
CA GLN A 300 7.14 -7.28 11.03
C GLN A 300 7.11 -5.84 10.53
N ALA A 301 7.09 -4.86 11.44
CA ALA A 301 7.12 -3.44 11.09
C ALA A 301 8.38 -3.04 10.29
N ALA A 302 9.55 -3.59 10.65
CA ALA A 302 10.79 -3.40 9.89
C ALA A 302 10.71 -4.01 8.48
N CYS A 303 10.20 -5.24 8.37
CA CYS A 303 10.01 -5.91 7.08
C CYS A 303 9.03 -5.16 6.18
N GLU A 304 7.87 -4.74 6.70
CA GLU A 304 6.88 -3.96 5.95
C GLU A 304 7.42 -2.62 5.47
N LEU A 305 8.25 -1.96 6.29
CA LEU A 305 8.93 -0.72 5.91
C LEU A 305 9.89 -0.96 4.72
N ALA A 306 10.68 -2.03 4.79
CA ALA A 306 11.62 -2.39 3.73
C ALA A 306 10.92 -2.83 2.42
N THR A 307 9.85 -3.61 2.52
CA THR A 307 9.12 -4.12 1.34
C THR A 307 8.25 -3.07 0.68
N GLY A 308 7.59 -2.21 1.47
CA GLY A 308 6.77 -1.12 0.93
C GLY A 308 7.55 -0.20 0.00
N LEU A 309 8.84 0.02 0.28
CA LEU A 309 9.73 0.82 -0.56
C LEU A 309 10.17 0.10 -1.84
N ALA A 310 10.35 -1.22 -1.78
CA ALA A 310 10.65 -2.03 -2.96
C ALA A 310 9.48 -2.10 -3.95
N ALA A 311 8.24 -2.03 -3.44
CA ALA A 311 7.02 -2.07 -4.25
C ALA A 311 6.73 -0.74 -4.96
N GLN A 312 7.17 0.41 -4.43
CA GLN A 312 6.97 1.74 -5.03
C GLN A 312 7.87 2.02 -6.25
N ARG A 313 8.31 0.99 -6.98
CA ARG A 313 9.01 1.18 -8.25
C ARG A 313 8.09 1.91 -9.23
N PRO A 314 8.53 3.04 -9.83
CA PRO A 314 7.76 3.67 -10.88
C PRO A 314 7.69 2.72 -12.08
N GLY A 315 6.54 2.07 -12.26
CA GLY A 315 6.22 1.35 -13.48
C GLY A 315 5.96 2.36 -14.59
N GLY A 316 6.78 2.34 -15.64
CA GLY A 316 6.48 3.05 -16.89
C GLY A 316 7.65 3.71 -17.59
N ALA A 317 8.47 2.92 -18.29
CA ALA A 317 9.10 3.37 -19.52
C ALA A 317 9.07 2.19 -20.51
N SER A 318 8.11 2.23 -21.43
CA SER A 318 7.98 1.27 -22.52
C SER A 318 9.23 1.33 -23.40
N ALA A 319 9.88 0.18 -23.59
CA ALA A 319 10.91 0.01 -24.60
C ALA A 319 10.31 0.16 -26.00
N GLY A 320 10.58 1.29 -26.64
CA GLY A 320 10.23 1.55 -28.03
C GLY A 320 11.04 2.70 -28.59
N GLY A 321 12.11 2.38 -29.34
CA GLY A 321 12.83 3.35 -30.16
C GLY A 321 14.33 3.44 -29.85
N ALA A 322 15.15 2.85 -30.72
CA ALA A 322 16.59 3.06 -30.73
C ALA A 322 16.92 4.52 -31.06
N SER A 323 17.46 5.27 -30.09
CA SER A 323 18.46 6.31 -30.30
C SER A 323 19.10 6.69 -28.97
N SER A 324 20.42 6.82 -28.98
CA SER A 324 21.28 7.13 -27.85
C SER A 324 20.94 8.48 -27.19
N VAL A 325 20.34 8.45 -26.01
CA VAL A 325 20.37 9.56 -25.04
C VAL A 325 20.57 8.96 -23.65
N ALA A 326 21.47 9.58 -22.89
CA ALA A 326 21.98 9.11 -21.60
C ALA A 326 20.88 8.69 -20.61
N SER A 327 21.09 7.51 -20.01
CA SER A 327 20.35 6.99 -18.86
C SER A 327 20.28 8.02 -17.73
N VAL A 328 19.07 8.35 -17.27
CA VAL A 328 18.86 9.06 -16.01
C VAL A 328 19.33 8.15 -14.85
N PRO A 329 20.31 8.57 -14.02
CA PRO A 329 20.70 7.83 -12.82
C PRO A 329 19.67 8.15 -11.73
N GLY A 330 19.05 7.15 -11.10
CA GLY A 330 18.14 7.48 -9.99
C GLY A 330 17.38 6.36 -9.28
N VAL A 331 17.24 5.16 -9.86
CA VAL A 331 16.59 4.05 -9.13
C VAL A 331 17.67 3.11 -8.60
N VAL A 332 18.25 3.48 -7.46
CA VAL A 332 19.10 2.57 -6.68
C VAL A 332 18.20 1.49 -6.12
N ALA A 333 18.45 0.23 -6.48
CA ALA A 333 17.85 -0.89 -5.77
C ALA A 333 18.21 -0.73 -4.28
N VAL A 334 17.20 -0.68 -3.42
CA VAL A 334 17.39 -0.60 -1.98
C VAL A 334 17.97 -1.93 -1.51
N ASP A 335 19.28 -2.07 -1.61
CA ASP A 335 20.02 -3.16 -0.99
C ASP A 335 20.19 -2.78 0.49
N LEU A 336 19.29 -3.27 1.34
CA LEU A 336 19.57 -3.35 2.76
C LEU A 336 20.93 -4.06 2.94
N SER A 337 21.79 -3.54 3.81
CA SER A 337 23.07 -4.19 4.06
C SER A 337 22.84 -5.65 4.46
N ALA A 338 23.67 -6.56 3.94
CA ALA A 338 23.58 -7.98 4.25
C ALA A 338 23.49 -8.22 5.77
N GLY A 339 24.18 -7.40 6.55
CA GLY A 339 24.15 -7.40 8.02
C GLY A 339 22.79 -7.04 8.63
N ALA A 340 22.09 -6.02 8.11
CA ALA A 340 20.77 -5.65 8.61
C ALA A 340 19.72 -6.75 8.32
N VAL A 341 19.78 -7.33 7.12
CA VAL A 341 18.87 -8.43 6.76
C VAL A 341 19.14 -9.67 7.62
N LEU A 342 20.41 -10.02 7.82
CA LEU A 342 20.86 -11.09 8.70
C LEU A 342 20.43 -10.88 10.16
N ALA A 343 20.53 -9.65 10.66
CA ALA A 343 20.14 -9.32 12.03
C ALA A 343 18.62 -9.44 12.24
N LEU A 344 17.81 -8.92 11.32
CA LEU A 344 16.35 -9.08 11.36
C LEU A 344 15.93 -10.55 11.28
N ALA A 345 16.55 -11.29 10.37
CA ALA A 345 16.40 -12.72 10.19
C ALA A 345 16.69 -13.51 11.48
N TRP A 346 17.83 -13.22 12.13
CA TRP A 346 18.24 -13.87 13.37
C TRP A 346 17.31 -13.53 14.54
N LEU A 347 16.88 -12.27 14.66
CA LEU A 347 15.93 -11.86 15.69
C LEU A 347 14.56 -12.52 15.49
N TYR A 348 14.13 -12.72 14.24
CA TYR A 348 12.87 -13.41 13.95
C TYR A 348 12.94 -14.87 14.37
N LEU A 349 14.03 -15.56 14.01
CA LEU A 349 14.32 -16.92 14.46
C LEU A 349 14.30 -17.05 15.98
N ARG A 350 14.94 -16.12 16.67
CA ARG A 350 14.99 -16.08 18.14
C ARG A 350 13.61 -15.82 18.77
N ALA A 351 12.82 -14.91 18.19
CA ALA A 351 11.44 -14.64 18.63
C ALA A 351 10.55 -15.87 18.42
N ALA A 352 10.70 -16.55 17.29
CA ALA A 352 9.95 -17.75 16.94
C ALA A 352 10.33 -18.94 17.86
N TYR A 353 11.62 -19.11 18.19
CA TYR A 353 12.11 -20.12 19.14
C TYR A 353 11.59 -19.88 20.57
N LEU A 354 11.56 -18.63 21.04
CA LEU A 354 10.95 -18.32 22.36
C LEU A 354 9.44 -18.55 22.37
N ALA A 355 8.77 -18.40 21.22
CA ALA A 355 7.35 -18.69 21.09
C ALA A 355 7.02 -20.21 21.07
N GLU A 356 7.97 -21.10 20.76
CA GLU A 356 7.78 -22.55 20.75
C GLU A 356 7.48 -23.14 22.13
N PHE A 357 7.84 -22.45 23.22
CA PHE A 357 7.56 -22.91 24.58
C PHE A 357 6.08 -22.86 25.02
N THR A 358 5.15 -22.43 24.14
CA THR A 358 3.70 -22.36 24.47
C THR A 358 2.78 -23.08 23.48
N GLY A 359 3.31 -23.90 22.57
CA GLY A 359 2.59 -24.99 21.87
C GLY A 359 1.43 -24.62 20.92
N GLN A 360 1.70 -24.35 19.64
CA GLN A 360 0.71 -24.42 18.54
C GLN A 360 1.36 -24.69 17.16
N VAL A 361 0.71 -25.52 16.33
CA VAL A 361 1.16 -25.99 14.99
C VAL A 361 1.35 -24.85 13.95
N GLN A 362 0.58 -23.76 14.06
CA GLN A 362 0.75 -22.57 13.19
C GLN A 362 2.11 -21.88 13.37
N ARG A 363 2.84 -22.16 14.47
CA ARG A 363 4.13 -21.54 14.77
C ARG A 363 5.32 -22.24 14.10
N VAL A 364 5.22 -23.54 13.84
CA VAL A 364 6.26 -24.30 13.11
C VAL A 364 6.39 -23.80 11.66
N GLN A 365 5.27 -23.40 11.05
CA GLN A 365 5.26 -22.80 9.70
C GLN A 365 5.93 -21.42 9.67
N ALA A 366 5.74 -20.60 10.71
CA ALA A 366 6.40 -19.30 10.82
C ALA A 366 7.92 -19.43 11.01
N VAL A 367 8.37 -20.40 11.81
CA VAL A 367 9.81 -20.71 12.00
C VAL A 367 10.43 -21.19 10.69
N ALA A 368 9.78 -22.12 9.98
CA ALA A 368 10.28 -22.64 8.70
C ALA A 368 10.29 -21.58 7.60
N GLY A 369 9.24 -20.74 7.52
CA GLY A 369 9.19 -19.60 6.62
C GLY A 369 10.34 -18.63 6.88
N ALA A 370 10.54 -18.25 8.14
CA ALA A 370 11.64 -17.38 8.55
C ALA A 370 13.01 -17.92 8.17
N ARG A 371 13.31 -19.18 8.51
CA ARG A 371 14.55 -19.88 8.14
C ARG A 371 14.82 -19.80 6.65
N THR A 372 13.77 -20.00 5.85
CA THR A 372 13.83 -19.92 4.39
C THR A 372 14.14 -18.51 3.91
N ALA A 373 13.55 -17.47 4.52
CA ALA A 373 13.89 -16.10 4.18
C ALA A 373 15.29 -15.68 4.58
N VAL A 374 15.76 -16.10 5.75
CA VAL A 374 17.14 -15.82 6.18
C VAL A 374 18.11 -16.41 5.16
N TYR A 375 17.91 -17.68 4.80
CA TYR A 375 18.74 -18.37 3.82
C TYR A 375 18.74 -17.68 2.45
N LEU A 376 17.56 -17.34 1.93
CA LEU A 376 17.44 -16.67 0.62
C LEU A 376 18.03 -15.27 0.63
N ALA A 377 17.87 -14.52 1.72
CA ALA A 377 18.51 -13.23 1.91
C ALA A 377 20.04 -13.34 1.96
N MET A 378 20.59 -14.33 2.67
CA MET A 378 22.03 -14.59 2.71
C MET A 378 22.58 -14.92 1.33
N LYS A 379 21.91 -15.80 0.57
CA LYS A 379 22.34 -16.13 -0.80
C LYS A 379 22.23 -14.94 -1.75
N LYS A 380 21.15 -14.14 -1.68
CA LYS A 380 20.94 -12.98 -2.55
C LYS A 380 21.91 -11.84 -2.27
N SER A 381 22.28 -11.64 -1.01
CA SER A 381 23.28 -10.63 -0.61
C SER A 381 24.73 -11.05 -0.88
N GLY A 382 24.95 -12.27 -1.38
CA GLY A 382 26.30 -12.79 -1.65
C GLY A 382 27.08 -13.11 -0.38
N ALA A 383 26.41 -13.51 0.70
CA ALA A 383 27.07 -14.00 1.91
C ALA A 383 28.02 -15.15 1.57
N GLN A 384 29.17 -15.23 2.27
CA GLN A 384 30.14 -16.30 2.05
C GLN A 384 29.48 -17.65 2.34
N ASP A 385 29.84 -18.68 1.57
CA ASP A 385 29.25 -20.01 1.74
C ASP A 385 29.49 -20.55 3.17
N ASP A 386 30.61 -20.23 3.80
CA ASP A 386 30.89 -20.60 5.19
C ASP A 386 29.86 -20.02 6.19
N ASP A 387 29.40 -18.79 5.97
CA ASP A 387 28.38 -18.15 6.81
C ASP A 387 27.02 -18.80 6.62
N VAL A 388 26.67 -19.12 5.36
CA VAL A 388 25.43 -19.84 5.04
C VAL A 388 25.45 -21.23 5.68
N GLN A 389 26.58 -21.94 5.60
CA GLN A 389 26.75 -23.27 6.20
C GLN A 389 26.76 -23.22 7.73
N ALA A 390 27.32 -22.17 8.33
CA ALA A 390 27.24 -21.94 9.77
C ALA A 390 25.78 -21.72 10.20
N PHE A 391 25.02 -20.91 9.46
CA PHE A 391 23.60 -20.69 9.71
C PHE A 391 22.79 -21.99 9.64
N LEU A 392 22.93 -22.76 8.56
CA LEU A 392 22.23 -24.04 8.37
C LEU A 392 22.54 -25.05 9.49
N ARG A 393 23.82 -25.17 9.87
CA ARG A 393 24.24 -26.05 10.98
C ARG A 393 23.65 -25.62 12.32
N ASN A 394 23.66 -24.32 12.61
CA ASN A 394 23.12 -23.79 13.87
C ASN A 394 21.60 -23.96 13.97
N GLU A 395 20.89 -23.87 12.85
CA GLU A 395 19.43 -24.05 12.80
C GLU A 395 19.00 -25.52 12.69
N GLY A 396 19.95 -26.46 12.58
CA GLY A 396 19.65 -27.88 12.39
C GLY A 396 18.92 -28.19 11.08
N VAL A 397 19.02 -27.29 10.09
CA VAL A 397 18.40 -27.47 8.78
C VAL A 397 19.44 -28.08 7.85
N GLU A 398 19.23 -29.33 7.41
CA GLU A 398 20.09 -29.88 6.36
C GLU A 398 19.95 -29.05 5.08
N GLU A 399 21.09 -28.68 4.48
CA GLU A 399 21.13 -28.01 3.18
C GLU A 399 20.36 -28.80 2.13
N SER A 400 20.41 -30.14 2.21
CA SER A 400 19.64 -31.05 1.35
C SER A 400 18.13 -30.84 1.45
N ALA A 401 17.61 -30.48 2.63
CA ALA A 401 16.19 -30.26 2.88
C ALA A 401 15.73 -28.89 2.35
N LEU A 402 16.56 -27.86 2.51
CA LEU A 402 16.33 -26.53 1.95
C LEU A 402 16.46 -26.53 0.41
N ALA A 403 17.45 -27.23 -0.13
CA ALA A 403 17.59 -27.44 -1.56
C ALA A 403 16.39 -28.20 -2.15
N ARG A 404 15.82 -29.18 -1.42
CA ARG A 404 14.57 -29.86 -1.81
C ARG A 404 13.36 -28.92 -1.80
N LEU A 405 13.26 -28.02 -0.83
CA LEU A 405 12.23 -26.98 -0.74
C LEU A 405 12.34 -25.91 -1.83
N LEU A 406 13.57 -25.65 -2.31
CA LEU A 406 13.88 -24.66 -3.33
C LEU A 406 14.04 -25.26 -4.74
N ARG A 407 13.91 -26.59 -4.90
CA ARG A 407 13.94 -27.26 -6.21
C ARG A 407 12.76 -26.71 -7.04
N ARG A 408 13.03 -26.38 -8.31
CA ARG A 408 11.98 -25.93 -9.23
C ARG A 408 10.93 -27.05 -9.35
N PRO A 409 9.65 -26.71 -9.55
CA PRO A 409 8.61 -27.72 -9.73
C PRO A 409 8.99 -28.66 -10.89
N ARG A 410 9.12 -29.95 -10.59
CA ARG A 410 9.35 -31.03 -11.58
C ARG A 410 8.08 -31.43 -12.34
N GLU A 411 7.01 -30.68 -12.11
CA GLU A 411 5.69 -30.88 -12.68
C GLU A 411 5.24 -29.58 -13.32
N LEU A 412 4.93 -29.63 -14.61
CA LEU A 412 4.29 -28.55 -15.35
C LEU A 412 2.80 -28.88 -15.46
N LYS A 413 1.95 -28.07 -14.83
CA LYS A 413 0.50 -28.09 -15.05
C LYS A 413 0.12 -26.89 -15.89
N VAL A 414 -0.53 -27.16 -17.02
CA VAL A 414 -1.00 -26.08 -17.90
C VAL A 414 -2.50 -25.97 -17.76
N ALA A 415 -2.97 -24.74 -17.57
CA ALA A 415 -4.39 -24.42 -17.54
C ALA A 415 -5.08 -24.88 -18.84
N ALA A 416 -6.39 -25.11 -18.78
CA ALA A 416 -7.12 -25.51 -19.98
C ALA A 416 -7.00 -24.46 -21.08
N ILE A 417 -6.62 -24.91 -22.28
CA ILE A 417 -6.61 -24.12 -23.51
C ILE A 417 -7.89 -24.45 -24.26
N THR A 418 -8.67 -23.42 -24.58
CA THR A 418 -9.87 -23.53 -25.41
C THR A 418 -9.87 -22.42 -26.46
N GLY A 419 -10.09 -22.78 -27.73
CA GLY A 419 -10.35 -21.82 -28.81
C GLY A 419 -9.16 -21.03 -29.40
N PRO A 420 -7.91 -21.52 -29.50
CA PRO A 420 -6.96 -20.91 -30.41
C PRO A 420 -7.46 -21.10 -31.85
N SER A 421 -7.99 -20.03 -32.45
CA SER A 421 -8.41 -20.04 -33.85
C SER A 421 -7.19 -20.04 -34.76
N ASN A 422 -7.18 -20.99 -35.72
CA ASN A 422 -6.23 -21.17 -36.82
C ASN A 422 -4.80 -20.61 -36.61
N THR A 423 -3.87 -21.47 -36.19
CA THR A 423 -2.45 -21.16 -36.17
C THR A 423 -1.71 -21.98 -37.23
N ASP A 424 -0.98 -21.29 -38.11
CA ASP A 424 -0.08 -21.91 -39.09
C ASP A 424 1.29 -22.28 -38.45
N ASP A 425 1.47 -21.97 -37.17
CA ASP A 425 2.66 -22.19 -36.37
C ASP A 425 2.39 -22.96 -35.06
N TRP A 426 3.48 -23.49 -34.49
CA TRP A 426 3.47 -24.14 -33.17
C TRP A 426 3.39 -23.09 -32.07
N LYS A 427 2.50 -23.30 -31.10
CA LYS A 427 2.28 -22.40 -29.98
C LYS A 427 2.81 -23.01 -28.67
N PRO A 428 3.39 -22.20 -27.77
CA PRO A 428 3.89 -22.70 -26.50
C PRO A 428 2.73 -23.16 -25.61
N LEU A 429 2.90 -24.34 -25.03
CA LEU A 429 2.00 -24.93 -24.02
C LEU A 429 2.60 -24.72 -22.61
N GLY A 430 3.92 -24.85 -22.47
CA GLY A 430 4.64 -24.57 -21.24
C GLY A 430 6.08 -25.09 -21.32
N MET A 431 6.88 -24.82 -20.29
CA MET A 431 8.28 -25.21 -20.24
C MET A 431 8.58 -25.97 -18.96
N LEU A 432 9.43 -26.99 -19.04
CA LEU A 432 9.91 -27.75 -17.90
C LEU A 432 11.44 -27.86 -17.99
N VAL A 433 12.15 -27.44 -16.95
CA VAL A 433 13.61 -27.43 -16.94
C VAL A 433 14.15 -28.78 -16.45
N CYS A 434 15.11 -29.33 -17.18
CA CYS A 434 15.86 -30.52 -16.79
C CYS A 434 16.95 -30.11 -15.78
N ASP A 435 16.62 -30.05 -14.50
CA ASP A 435 17.53 -29.60 -13.44
C ASP A 435 18.32 -30.73 -12.76
N VAL A 436 18.26 -31.94 -13.33
CA VAL A 436 18.88 -33.14 -12.75
C VAL A 436 19.80 -33.87 -13.72
N ASP A 437 20.82 -34.50 -13.15
CA ASP A 437 21.80 -35.31 -13.87
C ASP A 437 21.20 -36.55 -14.55
N GLN A 438 20.05 -37.01 -14.04
CA GLN A 438 19.43 -38.26 -14.49
C GLN A 438 17.90 -38.17 -14.52
N VAL A 439 17.35 -37.64 -15.60
CA VAL A 439 15.95 -37.91 -15.99
C VAL A 439 15.85 -39.39 -16.38
N VAL A 440 14.94 -40.12 -15.74
CA VAL A 440 14.68 -41.53 -16.04
C VAL A 440 13.44 -41.62 -16.91
N GLU A 441 12.40 -40.87 -16.55
CA GLU A 441 11.13 -40.86 -17.26
C GLU A 441 10.55 -39.44 -17.34
N LEU A 442 9.78 -39.19 -18.40
CA LEU A 442 8.97 -38.00 -18.57
C LEU A 442 7.55 -38.46 -18.90
N SER A 443 6.65 -38.30 -17.94
CA SER A 443 5.24 -38.63 -18.09
C SER A 443 4.49 -37.40 -18.57
N VAL A 444 3.84 -37.48 -19.72
CA VAL A 444 3.02 -36.40 -20.26
C VAL A 444 1.61 -36.91 -20.49
N ARG A 445 0.61 -36.19 -19.97
CA ARG A 445 -0.80 -36.54 -20.14
C ARG A 445 -1.66 -35.31 -20.30
N CYS A 446 -2.76 -35.44 -21.06
CA CYS A 446 -3.79 -34.42 -21.18
C CYS A 446 -5.09 -35.01 -21.71
N SER A 447 -6.17 -34.25 -21.62
CA SER A 447 -7.41 -34.51 -22.36
C SER A 447 -7.52 -33.47 -23.47
N TRP A 448 -7.69 -33.88 -24.72
CA TRP A 448 -7.67 -32.94 -25.86
C TRP A 448 -8.72 -33.29 -26.91
N LYS A 449 -9.18 -32.27 -27.65
CA LYS A 449 -10.28 -32.33 -28.60
C LYS A 449 -10.03 -31.37 -29.77
N ASP A 450 -10.19 -31.85 -31.00
CA ASP A 450 -10.18 -31.02 -32.22
C ASP A 450 -11.61 -30.55 -32.55
N GLN A 451 -11.82 -29.69 -33.55
CA GLN A 451 -13.14 -29.10 -33.88
C GLN A 451 -14.26 -30.08 -34.30
N CYS A 452 -14.08 -31.40 -34.21
CA CYS A 452 -15.04 -32.46 -34.55
C CYS A 452 -15.42 -32.60 -36.04
N TRP A 453 -15.15 -31.61 -36.90
CA TRP A 453 -15.45 -31.62 -38.32
C TRP A 453 -14.22 -31.28 -39.19
N GLY A 454 -14.24 -31.68 -40.46
CA GLY A 454 -13.13 -31.42 -41.40
C GLY A 454 -11.87 -32.27 -41.17
N ASN A 455 -10.72 -31.76 -41.63
CA ASN A 455 -9.42 -32.44 -41.49
C ASN A 455 -8.86 -32.25 -40.07
N ARG A 456 -8.49 -33.35 -39.41
CA ARG A 456 -7.84 -33.32 -38.08
C ARG A 456 -6.40 -32.86 -38.23
N LYS A 457 -6.01 -31.83 -37.48
CA LYS A 457 -4.66 -31.25 -37.58
C LYS A 457 -4.02 -30.95 -36.23
N GLY A 458 -4.79 -31.02 -35.15
CA GLY A 458 -4.31 -30.90 -33.78
C GLY A 458 -3.12 -31.81 -33.48
N ARG A 459 -2.01 -31.26 -32.97
CA ARG A 459 -0.83 -32.02 -32.48
C ARG A 459 -0.25 -31.39 -31.23
N ILE A 460 0.44 -32.18 -30.41
CA ILE A 460 1.25 -31.72 -29.28
C ILE A 460 2.63 -32.38 -29.37
N ARG A 461 3.69 -31.59 -29.17
CA ARG A 461 5.08 -32.07 -29.20
C ARG A 461 5.87 -31.58 -27.99
N ALA A 462 6.96 -32.29 -27.68
CA ALA A 462 8.01 -31.82 -26.78
C ALA A 462 9.25 -31.44 -27.61
N VAL A 463 9.80 -30.27 -27.32
CA VAL A 463 11.03 -29.74 -27.94
C VAL A 463 12.08 -29.64 -26.86
N LEU A 464 13.14 -30.45 -26.95
CA LEU A 464 14.29 -30.36 -26.06
C LEU A 464 15.20 -29.24 -26.57
N CYS A 465 15.42 -28.23 -25.73
CA CYS A 465 16.23 -27.06 -26.03
C CYS A 465 17.47 -26.99 -25.13
N ARG A 466 18.61 -26.61 -25.70
CA ARG A 466 19.84 -26.27 -24.98
C ARG A 466 20.16 -24.81 -25.22
N GLY A 467 19.79 -23.95 -24.27
CA GLY A 467 19.76 -22.51 -24.50
C GLY A 467 18.78 -22.15 -25.62
N ALA A 468 19.28 -21.58 -26.72
CA ALA A 468 18.46 -21.23 -27.90
C ALA A 468 18.46 -22.33 -28.99
N GLU A 469 19.26 -23.39 -28.84
CA GLU A 469 19.36 -24.46 -29.84
C GLU A 469 18.32 -25.55 -29.57
N VAL A 470 17.62 -25.98 -30.62
CA VAL A 470 16.71 -27.14 -30.57
C VAL A 470 17.55 -28.41 -30.76
N VAL A 471 17.62 -29.23 -29.71
CA VAL A 471 18.38 -30.49 -29.70
C VAL A 471 17.57 -31.62 -30.32
N HIS A 472 16.29 -31.74 -29.94
CA HIS A 472 15.39 -32.77 -30.46
C HIS A 472 13.93 -32.34 -30.41
N VAL A 473 13.10 -32.93 -31.28
CA VAL A 473 11.65 -32.69 -31.34
C VAL A 473 10.93 -34.04 -31.36
N GLU A 474 10.00 -34.23 -30.43
CA GLU A 474 9.22 -35.46 -30.28
C GLU A 474 7.72 -35.16 -30.34
N ASP A 475 7.03 -35.70 -31.35
CA ASP A 475 5.56 -35.67 -31.41
C ASP A 475 5.01 -36.58 -30.31
N LEU A 476 4.20 -36.08 -29.38
CA LEU A 476 3.81 -36.83 -28.19
C LEU A 476 2.65 -37.77 -28.45
N PHE A 477 1.61 -37.32 -29.16
CA PHE A 477 0.33 -38.03 -29.24
C PHE A 477 -0.16 -38.26 -30.68
N GLY A 478 0.59 -37.84 -31.70
CA GLY A 478 0.17 -37.95 -33.10
C GLY A 478 -0.93 -36.94 -33.44
N LEU A 479 -1.86 -37.33 -34.31
CA LEU A 479 -2.99 -36.47 -34.69
C LEU A 479 -4.12 -36.57 -33.65
N CYS A 480 -4.67 -35.42 -33.25
CA CYS A 480 -5.78 -35.36 -32.31
C CYS A 480 -6.97 -36.18 -32.82
N MET A 481 -7.53 -37.02 -31.93
CA MET A 481 -8.64 -37.93 -32.23
C MET A 481 -8.35 -38.91 -33.38
N GLU A 482 -7.09 -39.26 -33.67
CA GLU A 482 -6.76 -40.30 -34.65
C GLU A 482 -7.46 -41.61 -34.31
N THR A 483 -7.39 -41.99 -33.03
CA THR A 483 -8.06 -43.13 -32.40
C THR A 483 -8.94 -42.64 -31.25
N GLY A 484 -10.19 -42.25 -31.53
CA GLY A 484 -11.11 -41.79 -30.48
C GLY A 484 -12.46 -41.29 -31.02
N PRO A 485 -13.45 -41.06 -30.13
CA PRO A 485 -14.72 -40.46 -30.51
C PRO A 485 -14.49 -39.04 -31.03
N ARG A 486 -15.20 -38.66 -32.09
CA ARG A 486 -15.05 -37.34 -32.71
C ARG A 486 -15.65 -36.21 -31.90
N GLU A 487 -16.60 -36.50 -31.02
CA GLU A 487 -17.47 -35.50 -30.40
C GLU A 487 -17.04 -35.12 -28.98
N ASP A 488 -16.05 -35.81 -28.39
CA ASP A 488 -15.64 -35.61 -27.00
C ASP A 488 -14.12 -35.46 -26.83
N TYR A 489 -13.68 -35.07 -25.64
CA TYR A 489 -12.27 -35.08 -25.27
C TYR A 489 -11.72 -36.50 -25.25
N VAL A 490 -10.53 -36.67 -25.82
CA VAL A 490 -9.78 -37.91 -25.76
C VAL A 490 -8.72 -37.75 -24.68
N GLU A 491 -8.69 -38.65 -23.70
CA GLU A 491 -7.58 -38.71 -22.76
C GLU A 491 -6.39 -39.42 -23.40
N VAL A 492 -5.23 -38.77 -23.37
CA VAL A 492 -3.97 -39.32 -23.88
C VAL A 492 -2.90 -39.21 -22.82
N SER A 493 -2.04 -40.22 -22.77
CA SER A 493 -0.86 -40.23 -21.94
C SER A 493 0.29 -40.88 -22.71
N ARG A 494 1.49 -40.38 -22.47
CA ARG A 494 2.73 -40.93 -23.01
C ARG A 494 3.79 -40.89 -21.94
N LEU A 495 4.41 -42.05 -21.76
CA LEU A 495 5.60 -42.19 -20.94
C LEU A 495 6.81 -42.23 -21.88
N LEU A 496 7.67 -41.23 -21.76
CA LEU A 496 8.96 -41.21 -22.44
C LEU A 496 10.01 -41.74 -21.47
N THR A 497 10.93 -42.54 -22.00
CA THR A 497 12.04 -43.13 -21.25
C THR A 497 13.36 -42.75 -21.92
N ARG A 498 14.50 -43.18 -21.37
CA ARG A 498 15.80 -42.99 -22.03
C ARG A 498 15.95 -43.66 -23.40
N ALA A 499 15.05 -44.58 -23.76
CA ALA A 499 15.01 -45.13 -25.11
C ALA A 499 14.49 -44.11 -26.14
N ASP A 500 13.72 -43.11 -25.70
CA ASP A 500 13.24 -42.01 -26.53
C ASP A 500 14.32 -40.93 -26.65
N SER A 501 14.61 -40.49 -27.88
CA SER A 501 15.74 -39.56 -28.15
C SER A 501 15.62 -38.24 -27.39
N VAL A 502 14.39 -37.76 -27.17
CA VAL A 502 14.10 -36.53 -26.41
C VAL A 502 14.59 -36.59 -24.96
N LEU A 503 14.63 -37.78 -24.36
CA LEU A 503 15.15 -37.99 -23.01
C LEU A 503 16.59 -38.50 -23.04
N GLY A 504 16.92 -39.38 -23.98
CA GLY A 504 18.25 -39.96 -24.11
C GLY A 504 19.34 -38.92 -24.40
N TRP A 505 18.98 -37.74 -24.94
CA TRP A 505 19.90 -36.66 -25.26
C TRP A 505 19.86 -35.47 -24.28
N ALA A 506 18.95 -35.51 -23.30
CA ALA A 506 18.79 -34.43 -22.33
C ALA A 506 20.01 -34.34 -21.41
N GLN A 507 20.45 -33.10 -21.15
CA GLN A 507 21.51 -32.76 -20.21
C GLN A 507 20.99 -31.82 -19.11
N PRO A 508 21.65 -31.75 -17.95
CA PRO A 508 21.34 -30.75 -16.93
C PRO A 508 21.38 -29.33 -17.50
N GLY A 509 20.31 -28.57 -17.25
CA GLY A 509 20.11 -27.22 -17.76
C GLY A 509 19.33 -27.15 -19.08
N ASP A 510 19.08 -28.27 -19.77
CA ASP A 510 18.21 -28.30 -20.94
C ASP A 510 16.75 -28.01 -20.54
N VAL A 511 15.92 -27.61 -21.51
CA VAL A 511 14.50 -27.25 -21.29
C VAL A 511 13.62 -28.05 -22.23
N TYR A 512 12.59 -28.68 -21.68
CA TYR A 512 11.48 -29.26 -22.45
C TYR A 512 10.43 -28.19 -22.70
N ASN A 513 10.38 -27.67 -23.93
CA ASN A 513 9.32 -26.80 -24.39
C ASN A 513 8.19 -27.66 -24.96
N PHE A 514 7.03 -27.63 -24.33
CA PHE A 514 5.83 -28.27 -24.86
C PHE A 514 5.12 -27.29 -25.78
N GLU A 515 4.73 -27.77 -26.95
CA GLU A 515 4.08 -26.95 -27.96
C GLU A 515 2.87 -27.68 -28.54
N TYR A 516 1.88 -26.93 -28.97
CA TYR A 516 0.71 -27.45 -29.67
C TYR A 516 0.55 -26.80 -31.04
N PHE A 517 -0.11 -27.50 -31.96
CA PHE A 517 -0.38 -27.06 -33.31
C PHE A 517 -1.85 -27.29 -33.64
N VAL A 518 -2.56 -26.23 -34.04
CA VAL A 518 -3.99 -26.30 -34.42
C VAL A 518 -4.13 -26.73 -35.87
N GLY A 519 -3.30 -26.15 -36.75
CA GLY A 519 -3.24 -26.46 -38.17
C GLY A 519 -3.91 -25.43 -39.07
N PRO A 520 -3.37 -25.24 -40.30
CA PRO A 520 -3.78 -24.17 -41.19
C PRO A 520 -5.20 -24.36 -41.72
N GLY A 521 -6.03 -23.33 -41.77
CA GLY A 521 -7.34 -23.33 -42.43
C GLY A 521 -8.48 -22.75 -41.58
N GLY A 522 -9.53 -22.26 -42.24
CA GLY A 522 -10.66 -21.61 -41.56
C GLY A 522 -11.45 -22.57 -40.66
N GLY A 523 -11.58 -22.21 -39.38
CA GLY A 523 -12.45 -22.91 -38.41
C GLY A 523 -11.80 -24.08 -37.66
N HIS A 524 -10.48 -24.25 -37.72
CA HIS A 524 -9.78 -25.20 -36.86
C HIS A 524 -9.65 -24.68 -35.43
N GLU A 525 -9.96 -25.54 -34.46
CA GLU A 525 -9.90 -25.26 -33.03
C GLU A 525 -9.38 -26.49 -32.28
N LEU A 526 -8.36 -26.30 -31.45
CA LEU A 526 -7.83 -27.33 -30.57
C LEU A 526 -8.11 -26.95 -29.10
N ALA A 527 -8.78 -27.82 -28.37
CA ALA A 527 -8.96 -27.68 -26.93
C ALA A 527 -8.07 -28.70 -26.18
N ILE A 528 -7.33 -28.24 -25.18
CA ILE A 528 -6.44 -29.05 -24.34
C ILE A 528 -6.82 -28.79 -22.87
N ARG A 529 -7.03 -29.84 -22.08
CA ARG A 529 -7.37 -29.78 -20.66
C ARG A 529 -6.42 -30.67 -19.87
N SER A 530 -6.22 -30.31 -18.61
CA SER A 530 -5.50 -31.14 -17.64
C SER A 530 -4.13 -31.57 -18.16
N PHE A 531 -3.42 -30.69 -18.89
CA PHE A 531 -2.10 -31.02 -19.39
C PHE A 531 -1.11 -31.03 -18.22
N VAL A 532 -0.47 -32.16 -18.03
CA VAL A 532 0.54 -32.40 -16.99
C VAL A 532 1.75 -33.03 -17.65
N ALA A 533 2.92 -32.42 -17.47
CA ALA A 533 4.21 -33.02 -17.78
C ALA A 533 5.03 -33.14 -16.49
N GLN A 534 5.53 -34.34 -16.20
CA GLN A 534 6.24 -34.64 -14.95
C GLN A 534 7.55 -35.38 -15.25
N ILE A 535 8.66 -34.84 -14.75
CA ILE A 535 9.97 -35.50 -14.77
C ILE A 535 10.06 -36.43 -13.56
N VAL A 536 10.39 -37.70 -13.82
CA VAL A 536 10.73 -38.70 -12.81
C VAL A 536 12.23 -38.98 -12.89
N THR A 537 12.86 -38.97 -11.73
CA THR A 537 14.30 -39.11 -11.55
C THR A 537 14.63 -40.42 -10.85
N ALA A 538 15.87 -40.88 -10.99
CA ALA A 538 16.31 -42.13 -10.34
C ALA A 538 16.27 -42.05 -8.80
N GLU A 539 16.24 -40.84 -8.25
CA GLU A 539 16.16 -40.57 -6.81
C GLU A 539 14.72 -40.58 -6.28
N ASP A 540 13.71 -40.50 -7.15
CA ASP A 540 12.32 -40.54 -6.71
C ASP A 540 12.01 -41.96 -6.22
N PRO A 541 11.59 -42.14 -4.96
CA PRO A 541 11.33 -43.46 -4.41
C PRO A 541 10.29 -44.17 -5.28
N SER A 542 10.69 -45.30 -5.84
CA SER A 542 9.93 -46.04 -6.84
C SER A 542 8.48 -46.25 -6.41
N VAL A 543 7.56 -46.01 -7.35
CA VAL A 543 6.09 -46.09 -7.28
C VAL A 543 5.55 -47.49 -6.90
N SER A 544 6.36 -48.42 -6.41
CA SER A 544 5.91 -49.80 -6.16
C SER A 544 5.38 -50.09 -4.75
N ASP A 545 5.70 -49.35 -3.68
CA ASP A 545 5.17 -49.70 -2.35
C ASP A 545 5.23 -48.51 -1.35
N ALA A 546 4.15 -47.73 -1.20
CA ALA A 546 3.92 -46.94 0.03
C ALA A 546 2.50 -46.37 0.12
N GLU A 547 1.76 -46.80 1.15
CA GLU A 547 0.62 -46.09 1.76
C GLU A 547 1.04 -44.70 2.30
N PRO A 548 0.10 -43.74 2.47
CA PRO A 548 0.45 -42.35 2.70
C PRO A 548 0.80 -42.06 4.16
N SER A 549 2.08 -41.91 4.49
CA SER A 549 2.48 -41.20 5.71
C SER A 549 2.50 -39.70 5.41
N GLY A 550 1.48 -38.99 5.91
CA GLY A 550 1.35 -37.56 5.79
C GLY A 550 2.52 -36.81 6.42
N ASN A 551 3.26 -36.08 5.59
CA ASN A 551 4.01 -34.88 5.97
C ASN A 551 4.15 -34.03 4.70
N ALA A 552 3.05 -33.38 4.32
CA ALA A 552 3.09 -32.31 3.33
C ALA A 552 3.87 -31.14 3.95
N VAL A 553 5.06 -30.85 3.41
CA VAL A 553 5.83 -29.67 3.79
C VAL A 553 5.10 -28.44 3.24
N ALA A 554 4.61 -27.58 4.13
CA ALA A 554 3.79 -26.42 3.78
C ALA A 554 4.63 -25.26 3.22
N MET A 555 4.05 -24.53 2.26
CA MET A 555 4.59 -23.29 1.65
C MET A 555 4.88 -22.18 2.68
N PRO A 556 5.81 -21.25 2.41
CA PRO A 556 6.10 -20.11 3.28
C PRO A 556 4.87 -19.19 3.46
N CYS A 557 4.83 -18.45 4.58
CA CYS A 557 3.74 -17.53 4.91
C CYS A 557 3.55 -16.44 3.83
N SER A 558 2.30 -16.08 3.54
CA SER A 558 1.91 -15.20 2.42
C SER A 558 2.60 -13.83 2.39
N TRP A 559 2.94 -13.26 3.55
CA TRP A 559 3.62 -11.96 3.64
C TRP A 559 5.10 -12.00 3.24
N MET A 560 5.71 -13.18 3.12
CA MET A 560 7.12 -13.36 2.75
C MET A 560 7.33 -13.49 1.23
N ILE A 561 6.26 -13.81 0.49
CA ILE A 561 6.24 -14.00 -0.96
C ILE A 561 6.88 -12.82 -1.72
N PRO A 562 6.62 -11.53 -1.37
CA PRO A 562 7.26 -10.40 -2.04
C PRO A 562 8.76 -10.24 -1.73
N VAL A 563 9.19 -10.59 -0.51
CA VAL A 563 10.61 -10.50 -0.07
C VAL A 563 11.48 -11.52 -0.79
N LEU A 564 10.94 -12.72 -1.02
CA LEU A 564 11.68 -13.85 -1.58
C LEU A 564 11.79 -13.81 -3.10
N GLY A 565 11.09 -12.88 -3.77
CA GLY A 565 10.96 -12.90 -5.24
C GLY A 565 10.31 -14.19 -5.75
N ILE A 566 9.68 -14.97 -4.85
CA ILE A 566 8.83 -16.10 -5.19
C ILE A 566 7.51 -15.46 -5.59
N LEU A 567 7.43 -14.97 -6.83
CA LEU A 567 6.12 -14.77 -7.44
C LEU A 567 5.49 -16.17 -7.48
N SER A 568 4.50 -16.45 -6.63
CA SER A 568 3.55 -17.52 -6.92
C SER A 568 2.26 -16.90 -7.44
N PRO A 569 2.14 -16.70 -8.76
CA PRO A 569 0.85 -16.53 -9.42
C PRO A 569 0.05 -17.86 -9.51
N GLU A 570 0.39 -18.88 -8.71
CA GLU A 570 -0.14 -20.25 -8.86
C GLU A 570 -1.50 -20.49 -8.20
N THR A 571 -2.08 -19.53 -7.48
CA THR A 571 -3.44 -19.71 -6.97
C THR A 571 -4.45 -19.50 -8.08
N ASP A 572 -5.11 -20.58 -8.52
CA ASP A 572 -6.24 -20.57 -9.47
C ASP A 572 -7.52 -19.95 -8.90
N GLN A 573 -7.47 -19.40 -7.70
CA GLN A 573 -8.59 -18.71 -7.08
C GLN A 573 -8.15 -17.55 -6.19
N VAL A 574 -9.04 -16.58 -6.03
CA VAL A 574 -8.94 -15.52 -5.03
C VAL A 574 -10.30 -15.35 -4.36
N GLN A 575 -10.29 -15.12 -3.05
CA GLN A 575 -11.51 -15.05 -2.24
C GLN A 575 -11.44 -13.88 -1.26
N TYR A 576 -12.56 -13.20 -1.07
CA TYR A 576 -12.73 -12.12 -0.10
C TYR A 576 -14.19 -11.98 0.32
N THR A 577 -14.44 -11.21 1.37
CA THR A 577 -15.79 -10.78 1.77
C THR A 577 -15.98 -9.34 1.32
N ASP A 578 -17.06 -9.07 0.59
CA ASP A 578 -17.36 -7.71 0.13
C ASP A 578 -18.07 -6.86 1.21
N SER A 579 -18.51 -5.65 0.84
CA SER A 579 -19.17 -4.70 1.76
C SER A 579 -20.50 -5.19 2.31
N ASP A 580 -21.16 -6.12 1.62
CA ASP A 580 -22.52 -6.56 1.92
C ASP A 580 -22.49 -7.89 2.71
N GLY A 581 -21.29 -8.40 2.99
CA GLY A 581 -21.03 -9.61 3.75
C GLY A 581 -20.97 -10.87 2.90
N ASP A 582 -21.01 -10.73 1.57
CA ASP A 582 -20.98 -11.85 0.65
C ASP A 582 -19.57 -12.40 0.49
N LEU A 583 -19.46 -13.72 0.49
CA LEU A 583 -18.20 -14.41 0.24
C LEU A 583 -17.99 -14.54 -1.28
N ILE A 584 -17.21 -13.63 -1.84
CA ILE A 584 -16.86 -13.60 -3.26
C ILE A 584 -15.63 -14.46 -3.50
N CYS A 585 -15.70 -15.38 -4.46
CA CYS A 585 -14.56 -16.18 -4.90
C CYS A 585 -14.49 -16.18 -6.43
N PHE A 586 -13.37 -15.74 -6.99
CA PHE A 586 -13.07 -15.90 -8.41
C PHE A 586 -12.15 -17.09 -8.57
N ARG A 587 -12.50 -18.05 -9.43
CA ARG A 587 -11.72 -19.27 -9.67
C ARG A 587 -11.63 -19.56 -11.17
N LEU A 588 -10.45 -19.95 -11.64
CA LEU A 588 -10.28 -20.49 -12.99
C LEU A 588 -10.84 -21.91 -13.07
N GLU A 589 -11.82 -22.12 -13.94
CA GLU A 589 -12.37 -23.43 -14.25
C GLU A 589 -12.45 -23.62 -15.75
N SER A 590 -11.77 -24.65 -16.27
CA SER A 590 -11.72 -24.92 -17.71
C SER A 590 -11.29 -23.70 -18.55
N GLY A 591 -10.34 -22.90 -18.02
CA GLY A 591 -9.80 -21.70 -18.69
C GLY A 591 -10.74 -20.49 -18.63
N ARG A 592 -11.87 -20.60 -17.93
CA ARG A 592 -12.81 -19.50 -17.72
C ARG A 592 -12.70 -19.01 -16.29
N LEU A 593 -12.77 -17.70 -16.09
CA LEU A 593 -12.87 -17.14 -14.76
C LEU A 593 -14.32 -17.29 -14.28
N ILE A 594 -14.52 -18.00 -13.17
CA ILE A 594 -15.84 -18.25 -12.59
C ILE A 594 -15.95 -17.45 -11.29
N LYS A 595 -17.00 -16.63 -11.17
CA LYS A 595 -17.39 -15.93 -9.95
C LYS A 595 -18.37 -16.78 -9.14
N TYR A 596 -18.03 -16.94 -7.87
CA TYR A 596 -18.85 -17.56 -6.84
C TYR A 596 -19.27 -16.50 -5.84
N VAL A 597 -20.55 -16.48 -5.47
CA VAL A 597 -21.10 -15.66 -4.39
C VAL A 597 -21.74 -16.61 -3.39
N ASN A 598 -21.21 -16.65 -2.17
CA ASN A 598 -21.65 -17.59 -1.12
C ASN A 598 -21.65 -19.06 -1.57
N GLY A 599 -20.67 -19.44 -2.39
CA GLY A 599 -20.49 -20.80 -2.91
C GLY A 599 -21.36 -21.16 -4.13
N LEU A 600 -22.22 -20.25 -4.61
CA LEU A 600 -23.02 -20.43 -5.82
C LEU A 600 -22.36 -19.72 -7.00
N ARG A 601 -22.35 -20.34 -8.19
CA ARG A 601 -21.87 -19.70 -9.42
C ARG A 601 -22.83 -18.61 -9.83
N LEU A 602 -22.39 -17.35 -9.76
CA LEU A 602 -23.23 -16.19 -10.02
C LEU A 602 -22.42 -15.10 -10.73
N CYS A 603 -22.96 -14.57 -11.82
CA CYS A 603 -22.41 -13.45 -12.56
C CYS A 603 -23.56 -12.52 -12.97
N GLY A 604 -23.95 -11.58 -12.11
CA GLY A 604 -25.23 -10.89 -12.25
C GLY A 604 -26.42 -11.69 -11.71
N ALA A 605 -27.62 -11.11 -11.78
CA ALA A 605 -28.81 -11.65 -11.13
C ALA A 605 -29.31 -12.98 -11.71
N ASP A 606 -29.20 -13.16 -13.04
CA ASP A 606 -29.84 -14.28 -13.75
C ASP A 606 -28.84 -15.29 -14.34
N ASP A 607 -27.54 -15.08 -14.16
CA ASP A 607 -26.48 -15.95 -14.70
C ASP A 607 -25.94 -16.91 -13.63
N SER A 608 -26.49 -18.12 -13.63
CA SER A 608 -26.03 -19.22 -12.76
C SER A 608 -24.77 -19.94 -13.28
N THR A 609 -24.21 -19.51 -14.41
CA THR A 609 -22.97 -20.09 -14.94
C THR A 609 -21.74 -19.57 -14.19
N GLY A 610 -21.84 -18.36 -13.64
CA GLY A 610 -20.74 -17.65 -12.97
C GLY A 610 -19.60 -17.24 -13.91
N VAL A 611 -19.72 -17.46 -15.22
CA VAL A 611 -18.64 -17.20 -16.18
C VAL A 611 -18.44 -15.70 -16.34
N ILE A 612 -17.25 -15.22 -15.98
CA ILE A 612 -16.83 -13.84 -16.16
C ILE A 612 -16.20 -13.70 -17.54
N THR A 613 -16.62 -12.66 -18.26
CA THR A 613 -16.06 -12.30 -19.58
C THR A 613 -15.37 -10.95 -19.56
N GLN A 614 -15.75 -10.07 -18.62
CA GLN A 614 -15.15 -8.77 -18.40
C GLN A 614 -15.20 -8.42 -16.90
N LEU A 615 -14.17 -7.72 -16.43
CA LEU A 615 -14.11 -7.14 -15.09
C LEU A 615 -13.81 -5.65 -15.19
N PHE A 616 -14.52 -4.85 -14.41
CA PHE A 616 -14.33 -3.42 -14.30
C PHE A 616 -13.94 -3.08 -12.87
N VAL A 617 -12.78 -2.46 -12.69
CA VAL A 617 -12.32 -1.95 -11.40
C VAL A 617 -12.48 -0.44 -11.40
N SER A 618 -13.33 0.05 -10.50
CA SER A 618 -13.51 1.47 -10.23
C SER A 618 -12.91 1.83 -8.87
N GLY A 619 -12.04 2.85 -8.85
CA GLY A 619 -11.42 3.36 -7.63
C GLY A 619 -12.22 4.55 -7.08
N GLY A 620 -12.64 4.47 -5.82
CA GLY A 620 -13.33 5.56 -5.12
C GLY A 620 -12.73 5.87 -3.75
N LEU A 621 -13.21 6.95 -3.11
CA LEU A 621 -12.77 7.37 -1.76
C LEU A 621 -13.04 6.31 -0.67
N VAL A 622 -13.92 5.33 -0.95
CA VAL A 622 -14.33 4.27 -0.02
C VAL A 622 -13.70 2.91 -0.38
N GLY A 623 -12.66 2.92 -1.23
CA GLY A 623 -11.97 1.71 -1.69
C GLY A 623 -12.27 1.36 -3.15
N ASN A 624 -11.69 0.27 -3.62
CA ASN A 624 -11.94 -0.25 -4.96
C ASN A 624 -13.24 -1.04 -4.99
N ARG A 625 -14.01 -0.89 -6.07
CA ARG A 625 -15.17 -1.73 -6.40
C ARG A 625 -14.84 -2.52 -7.66
N ILE A 626 -15.25 -3.78 -7.68
CA ILE A 626 -15.14 -4.61 -8.87
C ILE A 626 -16.50 -5.09 -9.34
N ASP A 627 -16.79 -4.84 -10.61
CA ASP A 627 -18.03 -5.24 -11.26
C ASP A 627 -17.74 -6.25 -12.39
N ASP A 628 -18.63 -7.21 -12.56
CA ASP A 628 -18.62 -8.16 -13.69
C ASP A 628 -19.25 -7.54 -14.96
N GLN A 629 -19.38 -8.33 -16.04
CA GLN A 629 -19.95 -7.85 -17.31
C GLN A 629 -21.41 -7.36 -17.23
N TYR A 630 -22.12 -7.65 -16.13
CA TYR A 630 -23.49 -7.17 -15.91
C TYR A 630 -23.55 -5.97 -14.96
N SER A 631 -22.40 -5.39 -14.61
CA SER A 631 -22.27 -4.34 -13.59
C SER A 631 -22.68 -4.80 -12.19
N TRP A 632 -22.57 -6.10 -11.90
CA TRP A 632 -22.81 -6.66 -10.57
C TRP A 632 -21.49 -6.88 -9.84
N GLY A 633 -21.38 -6.31 -8.65
CA GLY A 633 -20.10 -6.16 -7.97
C GLY A 633 -20.21 -5.60 -6.58
N GLY A 634 -19.06 -5.51 -5.91
CA GLY A 634 -18.95 -5.07 -4.52
C GLY A 634 -17.56 -4.52 -4.23
N GLY A 635 -17.38 -4.02 -3.00
CA GLY A 635 -16.08 -3.55 -2.53
C GLY A 635 -15.04 -4.67 -2.56
N VAL A 636 -13.86 -4.41 -3.11
CA VAL A 636 -12.75 -5.37 -3.21
C VAL A 636 -11.48 -4.81 -2.57
N PRO A 637 -10.78 -5.59 -1.71
CA PRO A 637 -9.51 -5.17 -1.14
C PRO A 637 -8.42 -5.01 -2.20
N ASP A 638 -7.52 -4.02 -2.04
CA ASP A 638 -6.40 -3.78 -2.96
C ASP A 638 -5.51 -5.01 -3.15
N VAL A 639 -5.32 -5.79 -2.08
CA VAL A 639 -4.53 -7.02 -2.09
C VAL A 639 -5.12 -8.13 -2.97
N VAL A 640 -6.41 -8.06 -3.30
CA VAL A 640 -7.12 -9.03 -4.16
C VAL A 640 -6.96 -8.68 -5.63
N LEU A 641 -6.84 -7.39 -5.97
CA LEU A 641 -6.86 -6.91 -7.35
C LEU A 641 -5.68 -7.41 -8.18
N GLU A 642 -4.49 -7.56 -7.59
CA GLU A 642 -3.31 -8.08 -8.30
C GLU A 642 -3.50 -9.54 -8.68
N THR A 643 -3.93 -10.38 -7.72
CA THR A 643 -4.23 -11.80 -7.96
C THR A 643 -5.37 -11.95 -8.96
N LEU A 644 -6.41 -11.12 -8.87
CA LEU A 644 -7.55 -11.17 -9.76
C LEU A 644 -7.22 -10.69 -11.18
N SER A 645 -6.36 -9.68 -11.33
CA SER A 645 -5.82 -9.25 -12.62
C SER A 645 -5.05 -10.39 -13.29
N ALA A 646 -4.22 -11.13 -12.54
CA ALA A 646 -3.50 -12.28 -13.05
C ALA A 646 -4.45 -13.43 -13.45
N LEU A 647 -5.50 -13.69 -12.67
CA LEU A 647 -6.52 -14.68 -13.01
C LEU A 647 -7.31 -14.30 -14.27
N ALA A 648 -7.64 -13.02 -14.43
CA ALA A 648 -8.35 -12.49 -15.59
C ALA A 648 -7.50 -12.60 -16.86
N GLU A 649 -6.22 -12.23 -16.79
CA GLU A 649 -5.27 -12.40 -17.89
C GLU A 649 -5.16 -13.87 -18.32
N ARG A 650 -5.03 -14.79 -17.36
CA ARG A 650 -5.00 -16.24 -17.61
C ARG A 650 -6.31 -16.79 -18.20
N ALA A 651 -7.45 -16.16 -17.91
CA ALA A 651 -8.77 -16.52 -18.44
C ALA A 651 -9.10 -15.87 -19.80
N GLY A 652 -8.25 -14.97 -20.30
CA GLY A 652 -8.58 -14.12 -21.45
C GLY A 652 -9.75 -13.16 -21.18
N VAL A 653 -9.99 -12.82 -19.91
CA VAL A 653 -11.01 -11.87 -19.46
C VAL A 653 -10.44 -10.46 -19.55
N LEU A 654 -11.23 -9.54 -20.13
CA LEU A 654 -10.83 -8.13 -20.16
C LEU A 654 -10.86 -7.56 -18.74
N PHE A 655 -9.70 -7.16 -18.24
CA PHE A 655 -9.55 -6.56 -16.91
C PHE A 655 -9.36 -5.04 -17.05
N HIS A 656 -10.48 -4.31 -16.99
CA HIS A 656 -10.48 -2.86 -17.11
C HIS A 656 -10.19 -2.23 -15.76
N ARG A 657 -8.93 -1.88 -15.53
CA ARG A 657 -8.58 -0.96 -14.46
C ARG A 657 -8.78 0.45 -14.98
N GLN A 658 -9.76 1.18 -14.45
CA GLN A 658 -9.74 2.62 -14.62
C GLN A 658 -8.45 3.10 -13.96
N ALA A 659 -7.55 3.68 -14.75
CA ALA A 659 -6.50 4.51 -14.19
C ALA A 659 -7.19 5.47 -13.22
N PRO A 660 -6.65 5.69 -11.99
CA PRO A 660 -7.16 6.77 -11.15
C PRO A 660 -7.19 7.99 -12.06
N ALA A 661 -8.38 8.50 -12.37
CA ALA A 661 -8.51 9.49 -13.42
C ALA A 661 -7.53 10.61 -13.06
N SER A 662 -6.58 10.91 -13.97
CA SER A 662 -5.87 12.18 -13.91
C SER A 662 -6.97 13.21 -13.92
N VAL A 663 -7.26 13.76 -12.73
CA VAL A 663 -8.50 14.43 -12.35
C VAL A 663 -9.20 14.91 -13.62
N SER A 664 -10.09 14.00 -14.08
CA SER A 664 -10.98 14.12 -15.20
C SER A 664 -12.26 13.27 -14.98
N GLU A 665 -13.16 13.64 -14.06
CA GLU A 665 -14.56 13.18 -13.87
C GLU A 665 -15.53 14.15 -14.53
N SER A 666 -16.39 13.67 -15.39
CA SER A 666 -17.77 14.10 -15.33
C SER A 666 -18.51 12.81 -15.17
N GLU A 667 -19.07 12.69 -13.98
CA GLU A 667 -20.47 12.42 -13.72
C GLU A 667 -21.10 11.28 -14.52
N GLY A 668 -21.36 10.20 -13.78
CA GLY A 668 -22.58 9.42 -13.92
C GLY A 668 -23.48 9.70 -12.72
N ALA A 669 -24.75 9.99 -12.98
CA ALA A 669 -25.85 9.90 -12.03
C ALA A 669 -26.76 8.75 -12.48
N SER A 670 -27.25 7.96 -11.52
CA SER A 670 -28.68 7.81 -11.16
C SER A 670 -29.10 6.33 -11.28
N VAL A 671 -30.07 5.74 -10.58
CA VAL A 671 -31.30 6.22 -9.92
C VAL A 671 -31.66 5.19 -8.84
N ASP A 672 -32.11 5.62 -7.66
CA ASP A 672 -33.09 4.85 -6.87
C ASP A 672 -34.45 5.54 -6.94
N ARG A 673 -35.45 4.74 -7.32
CA ARG A 673 -36.82 5.13 -7.65
C ARG A 673 -37.73 4.61 -6.53
N GLU A 674 -38.18 5.49 -5.65
CA GLU A 674 -39.28 5.18 -4.73
C GLU A 674 -40.62 5.18 -5.50
N PHE A 675 -41.31 4.04 -5.45
CA PHE A 675 -42.67 3.86 -5.93
C PHE A 675 -43.67 4.21 -4.82
N ILE A 676 -44.62 5.10 -5.15
CA ILE A 676 -45.79 5.41 -4.35
C ILE A 676 -46.84 4.31 -4.57
N ASN A 677 -47.31 3.70 -3.48
CA ASN A 677 -48.51 2.86 -3.47
C ASN A 677 -49.77 3.73 -3.54
N GLY A 678 -50.67 3.41 -4.47
CA GLY A 678 -52.00 4.00 -4.60
C GLY A 678 -52.90 3.12 -5.46
N ASP A 679 -53.84 2.46 -4.79
CA ASP A 679 -54.73 1.39 -5.25
C ASP A 679 -55.86 1.81 -6.23
N VAL A 680 -56.23 0.83 -7.07
CA VAL A 680 -57.59 0.42 -7.52
C VAL A 680 -58.44 1.39 -8.37
N ALA A 681 -58.72 1.01 -9.64
CA ALA A 681 -60.06 0.63 -10.14
C ALA A 681 -60.15 0.52 -11.69
N SER A 682 -60.41 -0.71 -12.15
CA SER A 682 -61.37 -1.14 -13.20
C SER A 682 -61.63 -0.38 -14.51
N SER A 683 -61.72 -1.21 -15.57
CA SER A 683 -62.72 -1.30 -16.64
C SER A 683 -62.41 -0.73 -18.04
N ASP A 684 -62.33 -1.69 -18.96
CA ASP A 684 -63.06 -1.83 -20.24
C ASP A 684 -62.93 -0.80 -21.38
N GLY A 685 -62.69 -1.35 -22.58
CA GLY A 685 -63.42 -0.93 -23.78
C GLY A 685 -62.59 -0.71 -25.06
N HIS A 686 -62.72 -1.63 -26.02
CA HIS A 686 -62.91 -1.49 -27.49
C HIS A 686 -62.62 -0.11 -28.15
N SER A 687 -62.07 0.04 -29.37
CA SER A 687 -62.21 -0.68 -30.66
C SER A 687 -61.25 -0.09 -31.73
N GLU A 688 -60.97 -0.88 -32.78
CA GLU A 688 -60.87 -0.59 -34.24
C GLU A 688 -60.71 0.88 -34.71
N GLU A 689 -59.89 1.30 -35.70
CA GLU A 689 -59.82 0.95 -37.15
C GLU A 689 -58.65 1.80 -37.76
N ALA A 690 -57.67 1.25 -38.49
CA ALA A 690 -57.52 1.21 -39.96
C ALA A 690 -57.39 2.54 -40.77
N PHE A 691 -56.30 2.59 -41.58
CA PHE A 691 -56.15 3.17 -42.94
C PHE A 691 -56.17 4.71 -43.15
N LEU A 692 -55.07 5.35 -43.60
CA LEU A 692 -54.65 5.58 -45.01
C LEU A 692 -53.53 6.65 -45.14
N TRP A 693 -52.84 6.56 -46.28
CA TRP A 693 -51.68 7.30 -46.77
C TRP A 693 -52.01 8.68 -47.39
N GLU A 694 -50.94 9.40 -47.77
CA GLU A 694 -50.84 10.60 -48.63
C GLU A 694 -51.06 11.94 -47.86
N ASP A 695 -50.27 13.00 -48.00
CA ASP A 695 -49.37 13.44 -49.08
C ASP A 695 -48.30 14.42 -48.57
N ASP A 696 -47.30 14.60 -49.43
CA ASP A 696 -46.19 15.54 -49.44
C ASP A 696 -46.51 17.02 -49.11
N VAL A 697 -45.48 17.76 -48.68
CA VAL A 697 -44.85 18.89 -49.40
C VAL A 697 -44.23 19.89 -48.40
N ASP A 698 -42.90 20.03 -48.55
CA ASP A 698 -42.00 21.16 -48.31
C ASP A 698 -42.45 22.36 -47.43
N VAL A 699 -41.54 22.79 -46.54
CA VAL A 699 -40.70 24.00 -46.73
C VAL A 699 -39.93 24.32 -45.43
N ALA A 700 -38.62 24.58 -45.60
CA ALA A 700 -37.66 25.31 -44.75
C ALA A 700 -37.09 24.64 -43.49
#